data_AF-A0A2D8IWS2-F1
#
_entry.id   AF-A0A2D8IWS2-F1
#
_cell.length_a   1.000
_cell.length_b   1.000
_cell.length_c   1.000
_cell.angle_alpha   90.00
_cell.angle_beta   90.00
_cell.angle_gamma   90.00
#
_symmetry.space_group_name_H-M   'P 1'
#
loop_
_entity.id
_entity.type
_entity.pdbx_description
1 polymer ?
#
loop_
_entity_poly.entity_id
_entity_poly.type
_entity_poly.pdbx_seq_one_letter_code
_entity_poly.pdbx_strand_id
1 'polypeptide(L)'
;MEVVPENTVRIMDFSLGRLRLTIRVTVLSFFLLATGLTACVAIGLQYYFSRDLAHTATSALFNAAADGLVEDIEQRETSNRRLLRLIARNPVLQEAAGRPEQLQLFAEVLEADPLLYAMYLGAPDGSLFQLASLASPEMRQRQDARPGERWLLVTVEADANGRHRTLQFLDRELRPLRSRSEPTGYDVRQRDWYREALASQSAHLSDPYLFAQAGVPGRTLATRIADTAVVVAMDMTLQAYNRWLASQSIAPQAELYLYRPDGMLIASDEPPSIPEVQIPVPDFALSDDEQSWVGARGTLLVSNEMDWPPYDYSLQGQPQGYSVDVVKLIEEMTGLSLHFTNGLTWPELVTQFRSGDLDLLHAGMDSTETRQWARVSAPYAELPHALATLPGEAVLSGLDQLGDRSLAIPRGWSILDMVREQYPGLHIVEADSTLGALRKVLAGDAFAALDNAPVMRYIQRHHFLGELQWHQPVNLGRAEMPHQLHFLVQPDDESLLELINRAIAAIGPAQVQALEAKWLHDSLPGESRQAGVVPHPSLLTLPDDPARAGTLQSIRYRGGDWQAFAVPAGGLRFGVLVPDDTITAPLMHRVLMSVAITAGLLLLLLPLSWLFATPIVGPIRQLAEENDKVRQRRYGEVKHLPSRIREIDDLSVSMITMTEAVKEYEASQHRFLDAVIQLIAEAIDDKSPYTAGHCERVPELAIMLAERASASVKPPFDQFQLRSEDEWREFRIAAWLHDCGKITTPEHIVDKGSKLEAIYNRLHDVNGHLL
;
A
#
# COMPACT_ATOMS: atom_id res chain seq x y z
N MET A 1 -58.30 14.56 12.31
CA MET A 1 -57.96 15.83 11.65
C MET A 1 -56.47 16.02 11.81
N GLU A 2 -55.70 15.49 10.87
CA GLU A 2 -54.37 15.96 10.44
C GLU A 2 -53.91 15.00 9.34
N VAL A 3 -53.90 15.52 8.12
CA VAL A 3 -53.49 14.84 6.89
C VAL A 3 -51.99 15.12 6.74
N VAL A 4 -51.17 14.08 6.81
CA VAL A 4 -49.74 14.14 6.48
C VAL A 4 -49.59 13.89 4.97
N PRO A 5 -48.84 14.71 4.22
CA PRO A 5 -48.81 14.62 2.76
C PRO A 5 -47.91 13.47 2.28
N GLU A 6 -48.41 12.68 1.33
CA GLU A 6 -47.61 11.72 0.57
C GLU A 6 -46.61 12.45 -0.33
N ASN A 7 -45.32 12.26 -0.05
CA ASN A 7 -44.23 12.66 -0.93
C ASN A 7 -44.31 11.87 -2.23
N THR A 8 -44.77 12.54 -3.30
CA THR A 8 -44.78 12.00 -4.66
C THR A 8 -43.34 11.95 -5.19
N VAL A 9 -42.79 10.75 -5.31
CA VAL A 9 -41.53 10.50 -6.03
C VAL A 9 -41.77 10.82 -7.51
N ARG A 10 -41.19 11.93 -8.00
CA ARG A 10 -41.10 12.20 -9.44
C ARG A 10 -40.15 11.17 -10.07
N ILE A 11 -40.72 10.16 -10.71
CA ILE A 11 -39.99 9.30 -11.64
C ILE A 11 -39.62 10.18 -12.85
N MET A 12 -38.32 10.39 -13.07
CA MET A 12 -37.79 11.03 -14.28
C MET A 12 -38.14 10.15 -15.48
N ASP A 13 -39.10 10.60 -16.27
CA ASP A 13 -39.47 9.99 -17.54
C ASP A 13 -38.38 10.29 -18.58
N PHE A 14 -37.43 9.36 -18.73
CA PHE A 14 -36.45 9.40 -19.83
C PHE A 14 -37.15 8.97 -21.12
N SER A 15 -37.75 9.94 -21.82
CA SER A 15 -38.24 9.74 -23.19
C SER A 15 -37.06 9.63 -24.17
N LEU A 16 -36.55 8.41 -24.35
CA LEU A 16 -35.73 8.06 -25.51
C LEU A 16 -36.61 8.20 -26.76
N GLY A 17 -36.22 9.07 -27.70
CA GLY A 17 -36.94 9.33 -28.94
C GLY A 17 -37.33 8.04 -29.68
N ARG A 18 -38.48 8.06 -30.38
CA ARG A 18 -39.14 6.91 -31.02
C ARG A 18 -38.30 6.24 -32.12
N LEU A 19 -37.26 5.50 -31.74
CA LEU A 19 -36.57 4.55 -32.59
C LEU A 19 -37.47 3.32 -32.76
N ARG A 20 -38.02 3.11 -33.96
CA ARG A 20 -38.73 1.88 -34.30
C ARG A 20 -37.72 0.80 -34.65
N LEU A 21 -37.35 -0.01 -33.67
CA LEU A 21 -36.44 -1.15 -33.85
C LEU A 21 -37.24 -2.42 -34.19
N THR A 22 -36.65 -3.30 -34.99
CA THR A 22 -37.27 -4.61 -35.29
C THR A 22 -37.23 -5.51 -34.06
N ILE A 23 -38.15 -6.48 -33.97
CA ILE A 23 -38.15 -7.50 -32.90
C ILE A 23 -36.79 -8.22 -32.86
N ARG A 24 -36.19 -8.50 -34.04
CA ARG A 24 -34.87 -9.12 -34.14
C ARG A 24 -33.78 -8.29 -33.45
N VAL A 25 -33.73 -6.99 -33.76
CA VAL A 25 -32.73 -6.09 -33.17
C VAL A 25 -32.97 -5.95 -31.68
N THR A 26 -34.22 -5.81 -31.24
CA THR A 26 -34.57 -5.65 -29.82
C THR A 26 -34.16 -6.87 -29.00
N VAL A 27 -34.49 -8.08 -29.46
CA VAL A 27 -34.14 -9.34 -28.77
C VAL A 27 -32.62 -9.54 -28.74
N LEU A 28 -31.93 -9.34 -29.87
CA LEU A 28 -30.47 -9.47 -29.93
C LEU A 28 -29.77 -8.42 -29.07
N SER A 29 -30.22 -7.17 -29.09
CA SER A 29 -29.68 -6.10 -28.25
C SER A 29 -29.89 -6.40 -26.78
N PHE A 30 -31.03 -6.97 -26.38
CA PHE A 30 -31.28 -7.39 -25.00
C PHE A 30 -30.32 -8.51 -24.57
N PHE A 31 -30.15 -9.56 -25.40
CA PHE A 31 -29.19 -10.63 -25.11
C PHE A 31 -27.75 -10.13 -25.06
N LEU A 32 -27.34 -9.25 -25.98
CA LEU A 32 -26.02 -8.63 -26.00
C LEU A 32 -25.78 -7.79 -24.74
N LEU A 33 -26.77 -6.99 -24.33
CA LEU A 33 -26.68 -6.14 -23.15
C LEU A 33 -26.64 -6.98 -21.87
N ALA A 34 -27.47 -8.02 -21.76
CA ALA A 34 -27.45 -8.96 -20.64
C ALA A 34 -26.11 -9.70 -20.56
N THR A 35 -25.62 -10.23 -21.68
CA THR A 35 -24.32 -10.92 -21.75
C THR A 35 -23.17 -9.97 -21.40
N GLY A 36 -23.17 -8.75 -21.93
CA GLY A 36 -22.18 -7.73 -21.62
C GLY A 36 -22.19 -7.30 -20.16
N LEU A 37 -23.37 -7.15 -19.55
CA LEU A 37 -23.51 -6.86 -18.12
C LEU A 37 -22.96 -8.01 -17.27
N THR A 38 -23.34 -9.26 -17.58
CA THR A 38 -22.83 -10.43 -16.86
C THR A 38 -21.32 -10.58 -17.03
N ALA A 39 -20.79 -10.27 -18.23
CA ALA A 39 -19.36 -10.27 -18.52
C ALA A 39 -18.61 -9.25 -17.64
N CYS A 40 -19.12 -8.03 -17.59
CA CYS A 40 -18.53 -6.95 -16.81
C CYS A 40 -18.51 -7.28 -15.32
N VAL A 41 -19.63 -7.77 -14.77
CA VAL A 41 -19.72 -8.20 -13.37
C VAL A 41 -18.80 -9.38 -13.08
N ALA A 42 -18.79 -10.41 -13.93
CA ALA A 42 -17.94 -11.58 -13.74
C ALA A 42 -16.45 -11.24 -13.80
N ILE A 43 -16.01 -10.47 -14.80
CA ILE A 43 -14.61 -10.04 -14.94
C ILE A 43 -14.21 -9.13 -13.77
N GLY A 44 -15.09 -8.21 -13.37
CA GLY A 44 -14.86 -7.33 -12.22
C GLY A 44 -14.70 -8.10 -10.90
N LEU A 45 -15.62 -9.04 -10.62
CA LEU A 45 -15.53 -9.92 -9.44
C LEU A 45 -14.28 -10.80 -9.49
N GLN A 46 -13.98 -11.40 -10.65
CA GLN A 46 -12.81 -12.26 -10.83
C GLN A 46 -11.52 -11.48 -10.57
N TYR A 47 -11.41 -10.25 -11.09
CA TYR A 47 -10.27 -9.38 -10.84
C TYR A 47 -10.15 -9.02 -9.35
N TYR A 48 -11.26 -8.63 -8.72
CA TYR A 48 -11.31 -8.30 -7.30
C TYR A 48 -10.86 -9.47 -6.40
N PHE A 49 -11.49 -10.64 -6.53
CA PHE A 49 -11.14 -11.82 -5.73
C PHE A 49 -9.71 -12.32 -6.00
N SER A 50 -9.23 -12.21 -7.24
CA SER A 50 -7.85 -12.61 -7.54
C SER A 50 -6.83 -11.69 -6.88
N ARG A 51 -7.09 -10.38 -6.83
CA ARG A 51 -6.24 -9.41 -6.14
C ARG A 51 -6.27 -9.63 -4.63
N ASP A 52 -7.45 -9.84 -4.05
CA ASP A 52 -7.62 -10.12 -2.63
C ASP A 52 -6.91 -11.41 -2.19
N LEU A 53 -7.04 -12.48 -2.98
CA LEU A 53 -6.34 -13.75 -2.76
C LEU A 53 -4.83 -13.59 -2.87
N ALA A 54 -4.34 -12.73 -3.78
CA ALA A 54 -2.91 -12.41 -3.90
C ALA A 54 -2.38 -11.75 -2.62
N HIS A 55 -3.05 -10.72 -2.10
CA HIS A 55 -2.64 -10.05 -0.86
C HIS A 55 -2.70 -11.01 0.33
N THR A 56 -3.74 -11.84 0.43
CA THR A 56 -3.88 -12.81 1.53
C THR A 56 -2.81 -13.89 1.47
N ALA A 57 -2.54 -14.46 0.29
CA ALA A 57 -1.51 -15.46 0.10
C ALA A 57 -0.11 -14.90 0.38
N THR A 58 0.21 -13.69 -0.08
CA THR A 58 1.48 -13.03 0.20
C THR A 58 1.62 -12.71 1.69
N SER A 59 0.57 -12.20 2.34
CA SER A 59 0.58 -11.98 3.80
C SER A 59 0.84 -13.29 4.55
N ALA A 60 0.22 -14.39 4.14
CA ALA A 60 0.46 -15.71 4.74
C ALA A 60 1.90 -16.21 4.53
N LEU A 61 2.47 -16.00 3.33
CA LEU A 61 3.86 -16.31 3.04
C LEU A 61 4.82 -15.48 3.90
N PHE A 62 4.55 -14.18 4.06
CA PHE A 62 5.37 -13.29 4.88
C PHE A 62 5.26 -13.61 6.36
N ASN A 63 4.07 -13.98 6.86
CA ASN A 63 3.92 -14.51 8.22
C ASN A 63 4.74 -15.78 8.40
N ALA A 64 4.59 -16.77 7.52
CA ALA A 64 5.35 -18.02 7.64
C ALA A 64 6.87 -17.79 7.56
N ALA A 65 7.32 -16.86 6.70
CA ALA A 65 8.72 -16.50 6.60
C ALA A 65 9.20 -15.74 7.86
N ALA A 66 8.41 -14.79 8.37
CA ALA A 66 8.72 -14.05 9.57
C ALA A 66 8.78 -14.98 10.79
N ASP A 67 7.77 -15.83 11.00
CA ASP A 67 7.74 -16.81 12.08
C ASP A 67 8.97 -17.72 12.02
N GLY A 68 9.30 -18.24 10.83
CA GLY A 68 10.49 -19.08 10.64
C GLY A 68 11.79 -18.33 10.95
N LEU A 69 11.91 -17.06 10.55
CA LEU A 69 13.11 -16.25 10.82
C LEU A 69 13.27 -15.88 12.28
N VAL A 70 12.17 -15.48 12.92
CA VAL A 70 12.12 -15.15 14.34
C VAL A 70 12.48 -16.38 15.16
N GLU A 71 11.89 -17.53 14.85
CA GLU A 71 12.20 -18.79 15.50
C GLU A 71 13.67 -19.18 15.30
N ASP A 72 14.23 -19.00 14.10
CA ASP A 72 15.65 -19.29 13.83
C ASP A 72 16.59 -18.39 14.66
N ILE A 73 16.29 -17.08 14.77
CA ILE A 73 17.05 -16.13 15.61
C ILE A 73 16.96 -16.53 17.08
N GLU A 74 15.74 -16.73 17.59
CA GLU A 74 15.50 -17.09 19.00
C GLU A 74 16.14 -18.43 19.35
N GLN A 75 16.05 -19.42 18.46
CA GLN A 75 16.66 -20.73 18.63
C GLN A 75 18.18 -20.64 18.63
N ARG A 76 18.78 -19.86 17.72
CA ARG A 76 20.23 -19.61 17.70
C ARG A 76 20.70 -18.90 18.95
N GLU A 77 20.03 -17.84 19.37
CA GLU A 77 20.39 -17.12 20.59
C GLU A 77 20.26 -18.03 21.83
N THR A 78 19.18 -18.81 21.92
CA THR A 78 18.98 -19.79 22.98
C THR A 78 20.05 -20.88 22.96
N SER A 79 20.43 -21.36 21.77
CA SER A 79 21.51 -22.32 21.58
C SER A 79 22.85 -21.74 22.04
N ASN A 80 23.19 -20.52 21.63
CA ASN A 80 24.42 -19.84 21.99
C ASN A 80 24.48 -19.53 23.49
N ARG A 81 23.36 -19.17 24.12
CA ARG A 81 23.25 -19.05 25.59
C ARG A 81 23.48 -20.37 26.31
N ARG A 82 22.95 -21.49 25.80
CA ARG A 82 23.20 -22.83 26.37
C ARG A 82 24.64 -23.25 26.20
N LEU A 83 25.20 -23.06 25.00
CA LEU A 83 26.60 -23.36 24.70
C LEU A 83 27.54 -22.56 25.59
N LEU A 84 27.34 -21.24 25.70
CA LEU A 84 28.15 -20.39 26.57
C LEU A 84 28.09 -20.83 28.03
N ARG A 85 26.92 -21.26 28.53
CA ARG A 85 26.78 -21.80 29.90
C ARG A 85 27.51 -23.13 30.10
N LEU A 86 27.53 -24.01 29.10
CA LEU A 86 28.29 -25.27 29.15
C LEU A 86 29.80 -24.98 29.14
N ILE A 87 30.22 -24.07 28.27
CA ILE A 87 31.61 -23.60 28.16
C ILE A 87 32.07 -22.94 29.46
N ALA A 88 31.24 -22.10 30.09
CA ALA A 88 31.53 -21.44 31.36
C ALA A 88 31.66 -22.39 32.57
N ARG A 89 31.30 -23.68 32.40
CA ARG A 89 31.50 -24.74 33.39
C ARG A 89 32.61 -25.72 33.01
N ASN A 90 33.26 -25.50 31.86
CA ASN A 90 34.36 -26.34 31.41
C ASN A 90 35.60 -26.08 32.28
N PRO A 91 36.22 -27.12 32.88
CA PRO A 91 37.42 -26.97 33.71
C PRO A 91 38.56 -26.22 33.02
N VAL A 92 38.71 -26.36 31.71
CA VAL A 92 39.75 -25.68 30.91
C VAL A 92 39.64 -24.15 30.99
N LEU A 93 38.44 -23.61 31.18
CA LEU A 93 38.23 -22.16 31.32
C LEU A 93 38.35 -21.66 32.76
N GLN A 94 38.40 -22.55 33.76
CA GLN A 94 38.66 -22.17 35.15
C GLN A 94 40.15 -21.96 35.42
N GLU A 95 41.00 -22.41 34.51
CA GLU A 95 42.45 -22.25 34.57
C GLU A 95 42.88 -20.87 34.06
N ALA A 96 44.15 -20.50 34.30
CA ALA A 96 44.71 -19.25 33.79
C ALA A 96 44.51 -19.14 32.26
N ALA A 97 44.12 -17.95 31.81
CA ALA A 97 43.96 -17.64 30.39
C ALA A 97 45.30 -17.81 29.64
N GLY A 98 45.24 -18.12 28.34
CA GLY A 98 46.45 -18.32 27.53
C GLY A 98 46.79 -19.76 27.17
N ARG A 99 45.95 -20.74 27.53
CA ARG A 99 46.27 -22.16 27.28
C ARG A 99 45.93 -22.60 25.85
N PRO A 100 46.73 -23.49 25.23
CA PRO A 100 46.41 -24.05 23.92
C PRO A 100 45.06 -24.76 23.87
N GLU A 101 44.63 -25.42 24.95
CA GLU A 101 43.32 -26.08 24.98
C GLU A 101 42.15 -25.08 24.90
N GLN A 102 42.32 -23.86 25.44
CA GLN A 102 41.33 -22.79 25.36
C GLN A 102 41.22 -22.27 23.92
N LEU A 103 42.36 -22.10 23.23
CA LEU A 103 42.38 -21.69 21.81
C LEU A 103 41.69 -22.71 20.91
N GLN A 104 41.97 -23.99 21.13
CA GLN A 104 41.35 -25.08 20.39
C GLN A 104 39.82 -25.07 20.61
N LEU A 105 39.37 -24.94 21.86
CA LEU A 105 37.94 -24.85 22.18
C LEU A 105 37.28 -23.64 21.51
N PHE A 106 37.91 -22.46 21.54
CA PHE A 106 37.37 -21.26 20.90
C PHE A 106 37.31 -21.40 19.38
N ALA A 107 38.35 -21.98 18.77
CA ALA A 107 38.36 -22.23 17.33
C ALA A 107 37.22 -23.17 16.92
N GLU A 108 36.99 -24.26 17.66
CA GLU A 108 35.90 -25.21 17.38
C GLU A 108 34.51 -24.56 17.45
N VAL A 109 34.29 -23.69 18.44
CA VAL A 109 33.02 -22.97 18.58
C VAL A 109 32.83 -21.95 17.45
N LEU A 110 33.89 -21.20 17.11
CA LEU A 110 33.84 -20.22 16.02
C LEU A 110 33.74 -20.86 14.63
N GLU A 111 34.20 -22.10 14.46
CA GLU A 111 33.96 -22.86 13.22
C GLU A 111 32.54 -23.43 13.14
N ALA A 112 31.89 -23.69 14.28
CA ALA A 112 30.55 -24.27 14.33
C ALA A 112 29.44 -23.26 13.99
N ASP A 113 29.60 -21.98 14.31
CA ASP A 113 28.62 -20.93 14.00
C ASP A 113 29.28 -19.74 13.24
N PRO A 114 29.03 -19.60 11.93
CA PRO A 114 29.55 -18.50 11.11
C PRO A 114 29.10 -17.10 11.53
N LEU A 115 28.07 -16.97 12.37
CA LEU A 115 27.63 -15.67 12.92
C LEU A 115 28.57 -15.18 14.03
N LEU A 116 29.31 -16.09 14.67
CA LEU A 116 30.27 -15.75 15.71
C LEU A 116 31.55 -15.21 15.08
N TYR A 117 31.97 -14.06 15.58
CA TYR A 117 33.20 -13.39 15.19
C TYR A 117 34.36 -13.76 16.11
N ALA A 118 34.15 -13.68 17.42
CA ALA A 118 35.21 -13.89 18.39
C ALA A 118 34.69 -14.52 19.68
N MET A 119 35.61 -15.16 20.41
CA MET A 119 35.39 -15.62 21.78
C MET A 119 36.52 -15.13 22.66
N TYR A 120 36.22 -14.79 23.91
CA TYR A 120 37.23 -14.26 24.82
C TYR A 120 36.94 -14.49 26.29
N LEU A 121 38.03 -14.43 27.07
CA LEU A 121 38.05 -14.39 28.52
C LEU A 121 38.46 -13.00 28.97
N GLY A 122 37.65 -12.41 29.86
CA GLY A 122 38.00 -11.23 30.64
C GLY A 122 38.33 -11.64 32.07
N ALA A 123 39.47 -11.19 32.59
CA ALA A 123 39.92 -11.49 33.94
C ALA A 123 39.79 -10.28 34.90
N PRO A 124 39.73 -10.51 36.22
CA PRO A 124 39.54 -9.45 37.22
C PRO A 124 40.74 -8.50 37.38
N ASP A 125 41.89 -8.81 36.79
CA ASP A 125 43.07 -7.92 36.71
C ASP A 125 43.00 -6.95 35.51
N GLY A 126 41.96 -7.05 34.69
CA GLY A 126 41.78 -6.24 33.48
C GLY A 126 42.33 -6.89 32.21
N SER A 127 42.92 -8.08 32.31
CA SER A 127 43.47 -8.78 31.13
C SER A 127 42.39 -9.37 30.22
N LEU A 128 42.74 -9.49 28.94
CA LEU A 128 41.89 -10.04 27.89
C LEU A 128 42.62 -11.17 27.18
N PHE A 129 41.92 -12.26 26.90
CA PHE A 129 42.38 -13.33 26.02
C PHE A 129 41.31 -13.64 24.98
N GLN A 130 41.53 -13.24 23.73
CA GLN A 130 40.54 -13.28 22.66
C GLN A 130 41.03 -14.01 21.42
N LEU A 131 40.21 -14.93 20.91
CA LEU A 131 40.39 -15.50 19.58
C LEU A 131 39.31 -14.94 18.65
N ALA A 132 39.73 -14.31 17.55
CA ALA A 132 38.87 -13.75 16.52
C ALA A 132 39.02 -14.47 15.18
N SER A 133 37.91 -14.63 14.47
CA SER A 133 37.82 -15.29 13.17
C SER A 133 38.11 -14.30 12.03
N LEU A 134 39.09 -14.61 11.18
CA LEU A 134 39.40 -13.87 9.94
C LEU A 134 38.76 -14.53 8.70
N ALA A 135 37.61 -15.19 8.87
CA ALA A 135 36.90 -15.87 7.79
C ALA A 135 36.25 -14.90 6.80
N SER A 136 35.76 -13.75 7.29
CA SER A 136 35.04 -12.79 6.45
C SER A 136 36.01 -11.86 5.71
N PRO A 137 35.76 -11.53 4.42
CA PRO A 137 36.61 -10.61 3.65
C PRO A 137 36.79 -9.25 4.33
N GLU A 138 35.75 -8.75 4.99
CA GLU A 138 35.75 -7.44 5.63
C GLU A 138 36.66 -7.42 6.86
N MET A 139 36.62 -8.49 7.66
CA MET A 139 37.52 -8.63 8.80
C MET A 139 38.97 -8.75 8.34
N ARG A 140 39.21 -9.47 7.25
CA ARG A 140 40.55 -9.58 6.67
C ARG A 140 41.08 -8.22 6.21
N GLN A 141 40.23 -7.40 5.59
CA GLN A 141 40.62 -6.06 5.17
C GLN A 141 40.89 -5.16 6.38
N ARG A 142 39.99 -5.12 7.38
CA ARG A 142 40.15 -4.26 8.57
C ARG A 142 41.37 -4.60 9.42
N GLN A 143 41.72 -5.88 9.50
CA GLN A 143 42.86 -6.35 10.31
C GLN A 143 44.16 -6.44 9.50
N ASP A 144 44.17 -6.00 8.24
CA ASP A 144 45.31 -6.15 7.32
C ASP A 144 45.85 -7.59 7.31
N ALA A 145 44.94 -8.55 7.10
CA ALA A 145 45.22 -9.98 7.17
C ALA A 145 45.75 -10.54 5.84
N ARG A 146 46.91 -11.20 5.90
CA ARG A 146 47.59 -11.81 4.75
C ARG A 146 46.99 -13.16 4.37
N PRO A 147 47.15 -13.62 3.11
CA PRO A 147 46.73 -14.96 2.71
C PRO A 147 47.33 -16.04 3.64
N GLY A 148 46.51 -16.97 4.11
CA GLY A 148 46.90 -18.03 5.06
C GLY A 148 46.65 -17.70 6.54
N GLU A 149 46.51 -16.42 6.91
CA GLU A 149 46.10 -16.02 8.27
C GLU A 149 44.59 -16.28 8.42
N ARG A 150 44.20 -17.20 9.32
CA ARG A 150 42.81 -17.64 9.56
C ARG A 150 42.24 -17.10 10.87
N TRP A 151 43.08 -16.93 11.88
CA TRP A 151 42.69 -16.46 13.20
C TRP A 151 43.54 -15.28 13.64
N LEU A 152 42.98 -14.45 14.51
CA LEU A 152 43.66 -13.37 15.20
C LEU A 152 43.51 -13.60 16.70
N LEU A 153 44.61 -13.90 17.38
CA LEU A 153 44.68 -13.94 18.82
C LEU A 153 45.04 -12.55 19.35
N VAL A 154 44.18 -11.99 20.19
CA VAL A 154 44.41 -10.71 20.85
C VAL A 154 44.55 -10.96 22.35
N THR A 155 45.69 -10.57 22.91
CA THR A 155 45.91 -10.59 24.36
C THR A 155 46.13 -9.17 24.88
N VAL A 156 45.56 -8.86 26.03
CA VAL A 156 45.83 -7.60 26.75
C VAL A 156 46.34 -7.96 28.13
N GLU A 157 47.53 -7.50 28.46
CA GLU A 157 48.21 -7.78 29.72
C GLU A 157 48.77 -6.48 30.29
N ALA A 158 48.89 -6.41 31.62
CA ALA A 158 49.52 -5.30 32.31
C ALA A 158 50.92 -5.72 32.78
N ASP A 159 51.93 -4.91 32.49
CA ASP A 159 53.29 -5.07 33.00
C ASP A 159 53.77 -3.81 33.74
N ALA A 160 55.06 -3.75 34.10
CA ALA A 160 55.63 -2.63 34.84
C ALA A 160 55.62 -1.29 34.08
N ASN A 161 55.43 -1.31 32.75
CA ASN A 161 55.44 -0.14 31.87
C ASN A 161 54.03 0.29 31.42
N GLY A 162 52.98 -0.44 31.81
CA GLY A 162 51.59 -0.14 31.46
C GLY A 162 50.86 -1.36 30.91
N ARG A 163 49.69 -1.13 30.30
CA ARG A 163 48.97 -2.17 29.56
C ARG A 163 49.44 -2.22 28.11
N HIS A 164 49.63 -3.43 27.62
CA HIS A 164 50.01 -3.69 26.24
C HIS A 164 49.04 -4.69 25.61
N ARG A 165 48.68 -4.44 24.35
CA ARG A 165 47.91 -5.35 23.50
C ARG A 165 48.86 -6.06 22.56
N THR A 166 48.75 -7.39 22.47
CA THR A 166 49.47 -8.21 21.50
C THR A 166 48.49 -8.83 20.51
N LEU A 167 48.76 -8.65 19.22
CA LEU A 167 47.98 -9.19 18.10
C LEU A 167 48.80 -10.25 17.38
N GLN A 168 48.37 -11.50 17.45
CA GLN A 168 49.05 -12.65 16.85
C GLN A 168 48.17 -13.31 15.79
N PHE A 169 48.61 -13.27 14.54
CA PHE A 169 47.92 -13.89 13.41
C PHE A 169 48.31 -15.36 13.31
N LEU A 170 47.32 -16.26 13.25
CA LEU A 170 47.50 -17.70 13.25
C LEU A 170 46.99 -18.33 11.94
N ASP A 171 47.59 -19.45 11.53
CA ASP A 171 47.06 -20.32 10.47
C ASP A 171 45.85 -21.13 10.95
N ARG A 172 45.29 -21.99 10.09
CA ARG A 172 44.10 -22.79 10.43
C ARG A 172 44.35 -23.78 11.56
N GLU A 173 45.58 -24.26 11.69
CA GLU A 173 46.07 -25.17 12.73
C GLU A 173 46.52 -24.44 14.01
N LEU A 174 46.14 -23.16 14.17
CA LEU A 174 46.44 -22.29 15.31
C LEU A 174 47.95 -22.02 15.52
N ARG A 175 48.76 -22.17 14.47
CA ARG A 175 50.20 -21.87 14.54
C ARG A 175 50.44 -20.39 14.24
N PRO A 176 51.29 -19.71 15.01
CA PRO A 176 51.53 -18.30 14.82
C PRO A 176 52.37 -18.01 13.57
N LEU A 177 51.89 -17.07 12.77
CA LEU A 177 52.52 -16.60 11.54
C LEU A 177 53.17 -15.23 11.70
N ARG A 178 52.49 -14.32 12.42
CA ARG A 178 52.90 -12.93 12.62
C ARG A 178 52.43 -12.43 13.97
N SER A 179 53.20 -11.57 14.62
CA SER A 179 52.82 -10.91 15.87
C SER A 179 53.23 -9.45 15.86
N ARG A 180 52.42 -8.59 16.50
CA ARG A 180 52.75 -7.20 16.84
C ARG A 180 52.24 -6.88 18.23
N SER A 181 52.93 -5.99 18.94
CA SER A 181 52.53 -5.53 20.28
C SER A 181 52.58 -4.01 20.33
N GLU A 182 51.63 -3.41 21.04
CA GLU A 182 51.45 -1.97 21.14
C GLU A 182 50.88 -1.59 22.52
N PRO A 183 51.16 -0.39 23.06
CA PRO A 183 50.48 0.12 24.24
C PRO A 183 48.97 0.18 24.04
N THR A 184 48.20 -0.04 25.10
CA THR A 184 46.73 0.04 25.03
C THR A 184 46.14 0.58 26.33
N GLY A 185 45.12 1.42 26.23
CA GLY A 185 44.25 1.79 27.36
C GLY A 185 43.15 0.76 27.64
N TYR A 186 43.07 -0.32 26.86
CA TYR A 186 41.98 -1.29 26.99
C TYR A 186 42.02 -2.00 28.35
N ASP A 187 40.93 -1.89 29.11
CA ASP A 187 40.68 -2.63 30.34
C ASP A 187 39.33 -3.34 30.27
N VAL A 188 39.33 -4.67 30.42
CA VAL A 188 38.10 -5.46 30.31
C VAL A 188 37.06 -5.09 31.36
N ARG A 189 37.48 -4.59 32.52
CA ARG A 189 36.60 -4.27 33.67
C ARG A 189 35.73 -3.05 33.42
N GLN A 190 36.15 -2.20 32.49
CA GLN A 190 35.41 -1.01 32.06
C GLN A 190 34.34 -1.34 31.02
N ARG A 191 34.29 -2.57 30.49
CA ARG A 191 33.36 -2.95 29.43
C ARG A 191 32.01 -3.41 30.00
N ASP A 192 30.92 -2.95 29.39
CA ASP A 192 29.55 -3.26 29.81
C ASP A 192 29.27 -4.75 29.86
N TRP A 193 29.63 -5.48 28.81
CA TRP A 193 29.43 -6.93 28.77
C TRP A 193 30.11 -7.65 29.94
N TYR A 194 31.23 -7.13 30.46
CA TYR A 194 31.94 -7.70 31.60
C TYR A 194 31.22 -7.37 32.91
N ARG A 195 30.88 -6.08 33.13
CA ARG A 195 30.15 -5.61 34.31
C ARG A 195 28.78 -6.29 34.45
N GLU A 196 28.02 -6.33 33.36
CA GLU A 196 26.69 -6.96 33.30
C GLU A 196 26.74 -8.47 33.53
N ALA A 197 27.73 -9.15 32.96
CA ALA A 197 27.91 -10.59 33.18
C ALA A 197 28.32 -10.93 34.61
N LEU A 198 29.04 -10.04 35.31
CA LEU A 198 29.35 -10.23 36.73
C LEU A 198 28.14 -9.98 37.64
N ALA A 199 27.28 -9.02 37.27
CA ALA A 199 26.06 -8.69 37.99
C ALA A 199 24.96 -9.74 37.81
N SER A 200 24.93 -10.42 36.67
CA SER A 200 23.92 -11.43 36.33
C SER A 200 24.35 -12.86 36.67
N GLN A 201 23.37 -13.70 37.05
CA GLN A 201 23.58 -15.16 37.18
C GLN A 201 23.33 -15.91 35.86
N SER A 202 22.93 -15.21 34.81
CA SER A 202 22.62 -15.76 33.50
C SER A 202 23.45 -15.07 32.43
N ALA A 203 23.65 -15.75 31.29
CA ALA A 203 24.26 -15.11 30.14
C ALA A 203 23.50 -13.82 29.79
N HIS A 204 24.21 -12.71 29.61
CA HIS A 204 23.68 -11.40 29.25
C HIS A 204 24.06 -11.10 27.80
N LEU A 205 23.14 -10.54 27.02
CA LEU A 205 23.39 -10.12 25.64
C LEU A 205 23.35 -8.59 25.59
N SER A 206 24.45 -7.98 25.16
CA SER A 206 24.57 -6.52 25.11
C SER A 206 23.67 -5.91 24.03
N ASP A 207 23.42 -4.60 24.16
CA ASP A 207 23.04 -3.77 23.02
C ASP A 207 24.20 -3.69 22.00
N PRO A 208 23.93 -3.28 20.74
CA PRO A 208 24.99 -3.15 19.76
C PRO A 208 25.99 -2.03 20.08
N TYR A 209 27.28 -2.32 19.97
CA TYR A 209 28.38 -1.36 20.19
C TYR A 209 29.57 -1.66 19.28
N LEU A 210 30.57 -0.77 19.20
CA LEU A 210 31.80 -1.00 18.44
C LEU A 210 32.75 -1.91 19.22
N PHE A 211 33.11 -3.05 18.64
CA PHE A 211 34.10 -3.94 19.24
C PHE A 211 35.49 -3.29 19.22
N ALA A 212 36.05 -3.03 20.40
CA ALA A 212 37.33 -2.32 20.57
C ALA A 212 38.51 -2.95 19.80
N GLN A 213 38.53 -4.28 19.66
CA GLN A 213 39.61 -4.96 18.93
C GLN A 213 39.41 -4.97 17.41
N ALA A 214 38.15 -4.89 16.98
CA ALA A 214 37.76 -5.15 15.60
C ALA A 214 37.39 -3.90 14.81
N GLY A 215 36.96 -2.83 15.50
CA GLY A 215 36.38 -1.65 14.89
C GLY A 215 35.10 -1.94 14.09
N VAL A 216 34.44 -3.08 14.34
CA VAL A 216 33.16 -3.43 13.73
C VAL A 216 32.06 -3.48 14.77
N PRO A 217 30.83 -3.16 14.37
CA PRO A 217 29.73 -3.19 15.29
C PRO A 217 29.20 -4.59 15.51
N GLY A 218 28.75 -4.84 16.73
CA GLY A 218 28.16 -6.12 17.07
C GLY A 218 27.61 -6.15 18.48
N ARG A 219 27.20 -7.34 18.88
CA ARG A 219 26.65 -7.62 20.21
C ARG A 219 27.46 -8.72 20.86
N THR A 220 27.62 -8.61 22.16
CA THR A 220 28.38 -9.58 22.96
C THR A 220 27.42 -10.35 23.85
N LEU A 221 27.49 -11.68 23.75
CA LEU A 221 26.86 -12.57 24.72
C LEU A 221 27.92 -12.99 25.75
N ALA A 222 27.72 -12.63 27.01
CA ALA A 222 28.70 -12.83 28.08
C ALA A 222 28.10 -13.51 29.31
N THR A 223 28.88 -14.32 30.01
CA THR A 223 28.49 -14.94 31.29
C THR A 223 29.71 -15.12 32.18
N ARG A 224 29.49 -15.01 33.50
CA ARG A 224 30.53 -15.36 34.49
C ARG A 224 30.81 -16.86 34.49
N ILE A 225 32.10 -17.21 34.58
CA ILE A 225 32.55 -18.59 34.83
C ILE A 225 32.27 -18.93 36.29
N ALA A 226 31.67 -20.10 36.53
CA ALA A 226 31.23 -20.51 37.86
C ALA A 226 32.37 -20.39 38.90
N ASP A 227 32.06 -19.81 40.06
CA ASP A 227 32.96 -19.63 41.21
C ASP A 227 34.24 -18.82 40.95
N THR A 228 34.28 -18.04 39.86
CA THR A 228 35.39 -17.12 39.54
C THR A 228 34.88 -15.71 39.20
N ALA A 229 35.79 -14.74 39.18
CA ALA A 229 35.54 -13.40 38.63
C ALA A 229 35.95 -13.29 37.14
N VAL A 230 36.13 -14.43 36.46
CA VAL A 230 36.43 -14.48 35.02
C VAL A 230 35.11 -14.52 34.25
N VAL A 231 35.01 -13.75 33.18
CA VAL A 231 33.85 -13.72 32.29
C VAL A 231 34.26 -14.31 30.95
N VAL A 232 33.45 -15.23 30.44
CA VAL A 232 33.57 -15.74 29.07
C VAL A 232 32.50 -15.07 28.21
N ALA A 233 32.89 -14.65 27.01
CA ALA A 233 32.03 -13.95 26.09
C ALA A 233 32.25 -14.39 24.64
N MET A 234 31.21 -14.19 23.83
CA MET A 234 31.22 -14.42 22.40
C MET A 234 30.62 -13.22 21.66
N ASP A 235 31.25 -12.82 20.57
CA ASP A 235 30.85 -11.67 19.76
C ASP A 235 30.13 -12.11 18.49
N MET A 236 29.05 -11.41 18.16
CA MET A 236 28.33 -11.51 16.90
C MET A 236 28.33 -10.15 16.23
N THR A 237 28.74 -10.08 14.96
CA THR A 237 28.76 -8.79 14.24
C THR A 237 27.38 -8.48 13.66
N LEU A 238 26.99 -7.20 13.65
CA LEU A 238 25.75 -6.79 12.97
C LEU A 238 25.81 -7.08 11.47
N GLN A 239 27.01 -7.05 10.88
CA GLN A 239 27.21 -7.41 9.48
C GLN A 239 26.95 -8.90 9.20
N ALA A 240 27.24 -9.79 10.14
CA ALA A 240 26.85 -11.19 10.02
C ALA A 240 25.32 -11.33 10.01
N TYR A 241 24.62 -10.58 10.87
CA TYR A 241 23.16 -10.51 10.84
C TYR A 241 22.61 -9.94 9.54
N ASN A 242 23.17 -8.84 9.02
CA ASN A 242 22.76 -8.24 7.75
C ASN A 242 22.93 -9.22 6.58
N ARG A 243 24.09 -9.90 6.48
CA ARG A 243 24.33 -10.92 5.43
C ARG A 243 23.39 -12.11 5.57
N TRP A 244 23.13 -12.56 6.81
CA TRP A 244 22.19 -13.63 7.06
C TRP A 244 20.77 -13.21 6.65
N LEU A 245 20.29 -12.02 7.04
CA LEU A 245 19.00 -11.47 6.61
C LEU A 245 18.92 -11.33 5.09
N ALA A 246 19.96 -10.79 4.44
CA ALA A 246 20.02 -10.66 2.99
C ALA A 246 20.00 -12.02 2.24
N SER A 247 20.44 -13.10 2.91
CA SER A 247 20.32 -14.46 2.36
C SER A 247 18.91 -15.05 2.44
N GLN A 248 18.01 -14.41 3.19
CA GLN A 248 16.61 -14.82 3.34
C GLN A 248 15.82 -14.25 2.17
N SER A 249 15.71 -15.01 1.09
CA SER A 249 14.91 -14.59 -0.08
C SER A 249 13.41 -14.78 0.19
N ILE A 250 12.79 -13.80 0.85
CA ILE A 250 11.34 -13.81 1.11
C ILE A 250 10.54 -13.40 -0.14
N ALA A 251 10.96 -12.30 -0.78
CA ALA A 251 10.41 -11.84 -2.05
C ALA A 251 11.46 -11.01 -2.81
N PRO A 252 11.35 -10.90 -4.14
CA PRO A 252 12.22 -10.01 -4.90
C PRO A 252 12.03 -8.56 -4.44
N GLN A 253 13.12 -7.80 -4.31
CA GLN A 253 13.09 -6.37 -3.94
C GLN A 253 12.40 -6.06 -2.59
N ALA A 254 12.20 -7.07 -1.74
CA ALA A 254 11.73 -6.84 -0.38
C ALA A 254 12.90 -6.36 0.48
N GLU A 255 12.71 -5.24 1.18
CA GLU A 255 13.63 -4.74 2.19
C GLU A 255 13.25 -5.36 3.55
N LEU A 256 14.21 -5.96 4.25
CA LEU A 256 14.01 -6.69 5.49
C LEU A 256 14.64 -5.94 6.67
N TYR A 257 13.92 -5.87 7.77
CA TYR A 257 14.33 -5.13 8.96
C TYR A 257 14.13 -5.96 10.23
N LEU A 258 15.17 -6.01 11.05
CA LEU A 258 15.12 -6.45 12.43
C LEU A 258 15.44 -5.25 13.32
N TYR A 259 14.52 -4.90 14.22
CA TYR A 259 14.61 -3.66 14.98
C TYR A 259 13.99 -3.78 16.37
N ARG A 260 14.33 -2.84 17.25
CA ARG A 260 13.78 -2.72 18.60
C ARG A 260 12.37 -2.10 18.58
N PRO A 261 11.59 -2.25 19.66
CA PRO A 261 10.27 -1.63 19.77
C PRO A 261 10.25 -0.09 19.61
N ASP A 262 11.36 0.57 19.93
CA ASP A 262 11.54 2.01 19.77
C ASP A 262 11.85 2.46 18.33
N GLY A 263 12.06 1.51 17.41
CA GLY A 263 12.37 1.73 16.00
C GLY A 263 13.82 1.55 15.62
N MET A 264 14.74 1.42 16.59
CA MET A 264 16.17 1.33 16.30
C MET A 264 16.51 0.04 15.57
N LEU A 265 17.17 0.16 14.41
CA LEU A 265 17.59 -0.96 13.57
C LEU A 265 18.70 -1.76 14.27
N ILE A 266 18.48 -3.07 14.39
CA ILE A 266 19.50 -4.04 14.79
C ILE A 266 20.21 -4.56 13.54
N ALA A 267 19.44 -4.96 12.53
CA ALA A 267 19.95 -5.50 11.29
C ALA A 267 18.99 -5.24 10.14
N SER A 268 19.52 -5.18 8.93
CA SER A 268 18.74 -5.04 7.69
C SER A 268 19.45 -5.75 6.55
N ASP A 269 18.69 -6.16 5.54
CA ASP A 269 19.22 -6.77 4.32
C ASP A 269 20.13 -5.80 3.53
N GLU A 270 19.78 -4.52 3.51
CA GLU A 270 20.65 -3.45 3.04
C GLU A 270 21.09 -2.54 4.21
N PRO A 271 22.39 -2.28 4.38
CA PRO A 271 22.88 -1.43 5.47
C PRO A 271 22.38 0.02 5.34
N PRO A 272 22.26 0.76 6.46
CA PRO A 272 21.88 2.17 6.44
C PRO A 272 22.88 2.99 5.62
N SER A 273 22.39 3.94 4.84
CA SER A 273 23.19 4.78 3.96
C SER A 273 23.61 6.06 4.69
N ILE A 274 24.91 6.33 4.80
CA ILE A 274 25.43 7.58 5.34
C ILE A 274 25.43 8.63 4.21
N PRO A 275 25.09 9.91 4.47
CA PRO A 275 25.14 10.94 3.44
C PRO A 275 26.54 11.07 2.81
N GLU A 276 26.62 10.95 1.48
CA GLU A 276 27.86 11.17 0.72
C GLU A 276 28.08 12.67 0.44
N VAL A 277 28.13 13.49 1.49
CA VAL A 277 28.62 14.87 1.37
C VAL A 277 30.11 14.86 1.70
N GLN A 278 30.94 15.15 0.69
CA GLN A 278 32.38 15.35 0.89
C GLN A 278 32.61 16.70 1.56
N ILE A 279 33.29 16.68 2.70
CA ILE A 279 33.69 17.89 3.42
C ILE A 279 35.10 18.24 2.92
N PRO A 280 35.30 19.42 2.31
CA PRO A 280 36.61 19.78 1.76
C PRO A 280 37.63 19.99 2.88
N VAL A 281 38.76 19.31 2.83
CA VAL A 281 39.85 19.49 3.80
C VAL A 281 40.45 20.89 3.66
N PRO A 282 40.51 21.71 4.74
CA PRO A 282 41.22 22.98 4.72
C PRO A 282 42.71 22.83 4.42
N ASP A 283 43.32 23.85 3.82
CA ASP A 283 44.78 23.92 3.75
C ASP A 283 45.34 24.18 5.16
N PHE A 284 46.00 23.17 5.72
CA PHE A 284 46.51 23.19 7.09
C PHE A 284 47.94 22.64 7.13
N ALA A 285 48.90 23.53 7.43
CA ALA A 285 50.31 23.16 7.54
C ALA A 285 50.73 23.08 9.02
N LEU A 286 51.34 21.96 9.39
CA LEU A 286 51.96 21.78 10.70
C LEU A 286 53.30 22.52 10.76
N SER A 287 53.65 23.05 11.94
CA SER A 287 55.02 23.45 12.22
C SER A 287 55.92 22.21 12.37
N ASP A 288 57.24 22.38 12.25
CA ASP A 288 58.20 21.28 12.43
C ASP A 288 58.07 20.62 13.82
N ASP A 289 57.75 21.42 14.85
CA ASP A 289 57.51 20.96 16.22
C ASP A 289 56.20 20.17 16.33
N GLU A 290 55.11 20.65 15.71
CA GLU A 290 53.82 19.95 15.67
C GLU A 290 53.91 18.64 14.90
N GLN A 291 54.59 18.64 13.75
CA GLN A 291 54.81 17.45 12.93
C GLN A 291 55.56 16.37 13.72
N SER A 292 56.60 16.78 14.46
CA SER A 292 57.39 15.89 15.31
C SER A 292 56.57 15.35 16.48
N TRP A 293 55.75 16.22 17.10
CA TRP A 293 54.87 15.85 18.21
C TRP A 293 53.78 14.86 17.77
N VAL A 294 53.07 15.13 16.66
CA VAL A 294 52.04 14.26 16.09
C VAL A 294 52.63 12.87 15.80
N GLY A 295 53.81 12.80 15.19
CA GLY A 295 54.48 11.54 14.89
C GLY A 295 54.87 10.72 16.12
N ALA A 296 55.01 11.35 17.29
CA ALA A 296 55.39 10.71 18.55
C ALA A 296 54.20 10.41 19.48
N ARG A 297 53.05 11.09 19.31
CA ARG A 297 51.90 11.06 20.24
C ARG A 297 51.18 9.70 20.29
N GLY A 298 51.24 8.92 19.22
CA GLY A 298 50.50 7.67 19.11
C GLY A 298 49.01 7.89 18.85
N THR A 299 48.20 6.84 19.02
CA THR A 299 46.75 6.89 18.81
C THR A 299 46.04 7.48 20.02
N LEU A 300 45.24 8.52 19.81
CA LEU A 300 44.39 9.15 20.83
C LEU A 300 43.02 8.49 20.88
N LEU A 301 42.51 8.25 22.07
CA LEU A 301 41.17 7.74 22.33
C LEU A 301 40.17 8.90 22.46
N VAL A 302 39.16 8.91 21.59
CA VAL A 302 38.16 9.98 21.48
C VAL A 302 36.79 9.43 21.86
N SER A 303 35.95 10.19 22.58
CA SER A 303 34.57 9.76 22.88
C SER A 303 33.73 9.55 21.63
N ASN A 304 32.69 8.73 21.72
CA ASN A 304 31.53 8.74 20.81
C ASN A 304 30.30 8.26 21.58
N GLU A 305 29.31 9.14 21.71
CA GLU A 305 28.01 8.85 22.31
C GLU A 305 27.18 7.88 21.44
N MET A 306 26.17 7.27 22.05
CA MET A 306 25.32 6.27 21.40
C MET A 306 24.08 6.89 20.76
N ASP A 307 23.52 7.93 21.37
CA ASP A 307 22.14 8.35 21.15
C ASP A 307 21.93 9.87 21.10
N TRP A 308 22.95 10.62 20.66
CA TRP A 308 22.88 12.08 20.52
C TRP A 308 22.98 12.61 19.06
N PRO A 309 22.12 12.13 18.13
CA PRO A 309 22.12 12.62 16.76
C PRO A 309 21.53 14.03 16.65
N PRO A 310 21.96 14.85 15.67
CA PRO A 310 22.89 14.53 14.61
C PRO A 310 24.36 14.88 14.94
N TYR A 311 24.71 15.14 16.20
CA TYR A 311 26.05 15.63 16.58
C TYR A 311 27.03 14.51 16.91
N ASP A 312 26.66 13.63 17.83
CA ASP A 312 27.51 12.53 18.26
C ASP A 312 26.65 11.31 18.59
N TYR A 313 26.66 10.33 17.70
CA TYR A 313 25.87 9.12 17.90
C TYR A 313 26.52 7.93 17.22
N SER A 314 25.98 6.75 17.50
CA SER A 314 26.46 5.51 16.92
C SER A 314 25.40 4.91 16.01
N LEU A 315 25.69 4.83 14.72
CA LEU A 315 24.81 4.20 13.73
C LEU A 315 25.27 2.76 13.50
N GLN A 316 24.50 1.79 14.02
CA GLN A 316 24.91 0.39 14.04
C GLN A 316 26.35 0.29 14.53
N GLY A 317 26.66 0.85 15.71
CA GLY A 317 27.99 0.83 16.32
C GLY A 317 29.08 1.69 15.65
N GLN A 318 28.86 2.28 14.46
CA GLN A 318 29.83 3.18 13.83
C GLN A 318 29.64 4.64 14.30
N PRO A 319 30.70 5.37 14.67
CA PRO A 319 30.62 6.79 15.00
C PRO A 319 30.09 7.62 13.82
N GLN A 320 29.01 8.37 14.06
CA GLN A 320 28.37 9.27 13.11
C GLN A 320 28.00 10.60 13.77
N GLY A 321 27.87 11.62 12.94
CA GLY A 321 27.36 12.93 13.34
C GLY A 321 28.31 14.08 13.00
N TYR A 322 27.80 15.28 13.20
CA TYR A 322 28.51 16.54 12.95
C TYR A 322 29.84 16.59 13.69
N SER A 323 29.84 16.34 15.00
CA SER A 323 31.04 16.41 15.84
C SER A 323 32.04 15.30 15.49
N VAL A 324 31.55 14.12 15.10
CA VAL A 324 32.39 13.02 14.61
C VAL A 324 33.10 13.39 13.30
N ASP A 325 32.40 14.06 12.37
CA ASP A 325 33.02 14.50 11.12
C ASP A 325 33.99 15.66 11.34
N VAL A 326 33.78 16.52 12.34
CA VAL A 326 34.78 17.53 12.76
C VAL A 326 36.04 16.84 13.28
N VAL A 327 35.91 15.81 14.13
CA VAL A 327 37.05 15.00 14.60
C VAL A 327 37.83 14.39 13.43
N LYS A 328 37.12 13.74 12.47
CA LYS A 328 37.76 13.15 11.28
C LYS A 328 38.43 14.20 10.40
N LEU A 329 37.84 15.38 10.27
CA LEU A 329 38.44 16.48 9.53
C LEU A 329 39.73 16.95 10.21
N ILE A 330 39.75 17.06 11.54
CA ILE A 330 40.95 17.38 12.30
C ILE A 330 42.01 16.26 12.16
N GLU A 331 41.60 14.99 12.18
CA GLU A 331 42.48 13.84 11.92
C GLU A 331 43.17 13.97 10.56
N GLU A 332 42.41 14.26 9.50
CA GLU A 332 42.91 14.41 8.14
C GLU A 332 43.80 15.64 7.96
N MET A 333 43.47 16.76 8.62
CA MET A 333 44.28 17.99 8.60
C MET A 333 45.61 17.84 9.36
N THR A 334 45.60 17.14 10.48
CA THR A 334 46.75 17.10 11.41
C THR A 334 47.60 15.84 11.28
N GLY A 335 47.08 14.78 10.67
CA GLY A 335 47.74 13.47 10.65
C GLY A 335 47.79 12.76 12.00
N LEU A 336 47.04 13.24 13.01
CA LEU A 336 46.82 12.51 14.24
C LEU A 336 46.18 11.15 13.94
N SER A 337 46.40 10.16 14.81
CA SER A 337 45.67 8.89 14.75
C SER A 337 44.60 8.93 15.83
N LEU A 338 43.33 8.96 15.45
CA LEU A 338 42.21 9.05 16.39
C LEU A 338 41.40 7.76 16.39
N HIS A 339 41.03 7.28 17.57
CA HIS A 339 40.22 6.08 17.72
C HIS A 339 39.01 6.34 18.62
N PHE A 340 37.81 6.13 18.09
CA PHE A 340 36.57 6.36 18.82
C PHE A 340 36.26 5.24 19.82
N THR A 341 35.88 5.65 21.03
CA THR A 341 35.39 4.78 22.10
C THR A 341 33.89 5.02 22.28
N ASN A 342 33.07 4.00 22.00
CA ASN A 342 31.62 4.07 22.16
C ASN A 342 31.05 2.87 22.94
N GLY A 343 29.73 2.83 23.06
CA GLY A 343 29.01 1.86 23.89
C GLY A 343 29.06 2.21 25.37
N LEU A 344 29.12 3.51 25.68
CA LEU A 344 29.15 4.06 27.03
C LEU A 344 28.17 5.23 27.08
N THR A 345 27.58 5.46 28.25
CA THR A 345 26.79 6.68 28.50
C THR A 345 27.69 7.90 28.66
N TRP A 346 27.17 9.10 28.45
CA TRP A 346 27.94 10.34 28.65
C TRP A 346 28.64 10.42 30.03
N PRO A 347 27.97 10.11 31.16
CA PRO A 347 28.65 10.09 32.47
C PRO A 347 29.81 9.09 32.56
N GLU A 348 29.73 7.97 31.86
CA GLU A 348 30.80 6.98 31.80
C GLU A 348 31.98 7.43 30.95
N LEU A 349 31.71 8.09 29.82
CA LEU A 349 32.73 8.76 29.00
C LEU A 349 33.48 9.82 29.80
N VAL A 350 32.74 10.66 30.55
CA VAL A 350 33.34 11.66 31.46
C VAL A 350 34.18 10.97 32.54
N THR A 351 33.71 9.84 33.08
CA THR A 351 34.47 9.09 34.09
C THR A 351 35.78 8.54 33.52
N GLN A 352 35.77 7.95 32.32
CA GLN A 352 36.97 7.45 31.65
C GLN A 352 37.95 8.57 31.27
N PHE A 353 37.42 9.73 30.85
CA PHE A 353 38.24 10.90 30.63
C PHE A 353 38.92 11.35 31.93
N ARG A 354 38.18 11.43 33.04
CA ARG A 354 38.74 11.85 34.33
C ARG A 354 39.75 10.86 34.93
N SER A 355 39.69 9.58 34.56
CA SER A 355 40.69 8.58 34.95
C SER A 355 41.92 8.55 34.04
N GLY A 356 41.90 9.25 32.90
CA GLY A 356 42.99 9.24 31.91
C GLY A 356 42.90 8.07 30.92
N ASP A 357 41.79 7.31 30.93
CA ASP A 357 41.55 6.20 29.99
C ASP A 357 41.01 6.71 28.63
N LEU A 358 40.58 7.97 28.57
CA LEU A 358 40.15 8.65 27.35
C LEU A 358 40.91 9.97 27.21
N ASP A 359 41.45 10.26 26.03
CA ASP A 359 42.30 11.44 25.80
C ASP A 359 41.50 12.70 25.47
N LEU A 360 40.34 12.52 24.82
CA LEU A 360 39.56 13.62 24.24
C LEU A 360 38.06 13.38 24.35
N LEU A 361 37.33 14.33 24.94
CA LEU A 361 35.88 14.43 24.77
C LEU A 361 35.57 15.44 23.68
N HIS A 362 35.03 15.02 22.54
CA HIS A 362 34.79 15.93 21.40
C HIS A 362 33.46 16.67 21.46
N ALA A 363 32.49 16.19 22.25
CA ALA A 363 31.14 16.76 22.34
C ALA A 363 30.87 17.46 23.69
N GLY A 364 31.87 18.13 24.26
CA GLY A 364 31.79 18.74 25.59
C GLY A 364 31.20 20.15 25.59
N MET A 365 30.73 20.56 26.78
CA MET A 365 30.25 21.93 27.03
C MET A 365 31.18 22.67 28.00
N ASP A 366 31.39 23.95 27.74
CA ASP A 366 32.16 24.82 28.61
C ASP A 366 31.34 25.21 29.85
N SER A 367 31.78 24.77 31.02
CA SER A 367 31.12 25.11 32.29
C SER A 367 32.15 25.33 33.41
N THR A 368 31.71 25.96 34.50
CA THR A 368 32.54 26.15 35.69
C THR A 368 32.99 24.81 36.28
N GLU A 369 32.19 23.75 36.12
CA GLU A 369 32.54 22.40 36.53
C GLU A 369 33.58 21.79 35.58
N THR A 370 33.31 21.81 34.27
CA THR A 370 34.18 21.22 33.24
C THR A 370 35.62 21.75 33.33
N ARG A 371 35.77 23.07 33.55
CA ARG A 371 37.08 23.73 33.66
C ARG A 371 37.90 23.29 34.89
N GLN A 372 37.31 22.62 35.87
CA GLN A 372 38.04 22.10 37.04
C GLN A 372 38.86 20.85 36.72
N TRP A 373 38.46 20.10 35.69
CA TRP A 373 39.04 18.80 35.37
C TRP A 373 39.41 18.61 33.89
N ALA A 374 39.16 19.60 33.03
CA ALA A 374 39.59 19.59 31.63
C ALA A 374 40.09 20.97 31.16
N ARG A 375 40.84 20.98 30.05
CA ARG A 375 41.03 22.17 29.22
C ARG A 375 39.97 22.19 28.13
N VAL A 376 39.41 23.37 27.87
CA VAL A 376 38.31 23.56 26.92
C VAL A 376 38.86 24.25 25.68
N SER A 377 38.59 23.70 24.49
CA SER A 377 38.99 24.28 23.20
C SER A 377 38.18 25.53 22.85
N ALA A 378 38.52 26.18 21.74
CA ALA A 378 37.62 27.07 21.03
C ALA A 378 36.33 26.34 20.63
N PRO A 379 35.18 27.02 20.57
CA PRO A 379 33.93 26.41 20.14
C PRO A 379 34.00 26.06 18.66
N TYR A 380 33.41 24.93 18.27
CA TYR A 380 33.34 24.51 16.86
C TYR A 380 31.91 24.39 16.32
N ALA A 381 30.89 24.40 17.19
CA ALA A 381 29.49 24.37 16.78
C ALA A 381 28.58 25.05 17.81
N GLU A 382 27.45 25.56 17.31
CA GLU A 382 26.37 26.15 18.10
C GLU A 382 25.29 25.10 18.40
N LEU A 383 24.73 25.16 19.61
CA LEU A 383 23.71 24.26 20.15
C LEU A 383 22.60 25.05 20.84
N PRO A 384 21.69 25.68 20.07
CA PRO A 384 20.58 26.41 20.65
C PRO A 384 19.64 25.48 21.41
N HIS A 385 19.28 25.85 22.64
CA HIS A 385 18.30 25.13 23.47
C HIS A 385 16.88 25.32 22.96
N ALA A 386 16.04 24.31 23.19
CA ALA A 386 14.63 24.33 22.83
C ALA A 386 13.78 23.65 23.90
N LEU A 387 12.53 24.12 24.03
CA LEU A 387 11.49 23.37 24.72
C LEU A 387 10.54 22.75 23.69
N ALA A 388 10.09 21.53 23.97
CA ALA A 388 9.01 20.89 23.24
C ALA A 388 7.82 20.66 24.17
N THR A 389 6.63 21.07 23.73
CA THR A 389 5.35 20.78 24.40
C THR A 389 4.38 20.14 23.41
N LEU A 390 3.21 19.74 23.90
CA LEU A 390 2.08 19.45 23.01
C LEU A 390 1.62 20.72 22.27
N PRO A 391 1.00 20.59 21.08
CA PRO A 391 0.43 21.72 20.34
C PRO A 391 -0.68 22.44 21.11
N GLY A 392 -0.77 23.76 20.95
CA GLY A 392 -1.82 24.59 21.54
C GLY A 392 -1.46 25.23 22.88
N GLU A 393 -0.25 24.97 23.38
CA GLU A 393 0.30 25.60 24.58
C GLU A 393 0.76 27.05 24.30
N ALA A 394 0.78 27.87 25.36
CA ALA A 394 1.35 29.22 25.24
C ALA A 394 2.85 29.15 24.88
N VAL A 395 3.32 30.08 24.03
CA VAL A 395 4.74 30.15 23.67
C VAL A 395 5.57 30.43 24.91
N LEU A 396 6.53 29.54 25.17
CA LEU A 396 7.45 29.63 26.30
C LEU A 396 8.75 30.30 25.86
N SER A 397 9.16 31.35 26.57
CA SER A 397 10.46 31.99 26.36
C SER A 397 11.49 31.62 27.42
N GLY A 398 11.12 30.82 28.43
CA GLY A 398 12.01 30.42 29.51
C GLY A 398 11.43 29.39 30.47
N LEU A 399 12.28 28.82 31.32
CA LEU A 399 11.88 27.81 32.31
C LEU A 399 11.06 28.38 33.47
N ASP A 400 11.20 29.67 33.76
CA ASP A 400 10.44 30.40 34.78
C ASP A 400 8.92 30.38 34.52
N GLN A 401 8.53 30.28 33.24
CA GLN A 401 7.13 30.22 32.81
C GLN A 401 6.52 28.82 32.98
N LEU A 402 7.30 27.80 33.33
CA LEU A 402 6.78 26.46 33.59
C LEU A 402 6.01 26.40 34.93
N GLY A 403 6.38 27.20 35.93
CA GLY A 403 5.79 27.14 37.26
C GLY A 403 6.00 25.75 37.90
N ASP A 404 4.93 25.16 38.43
CA ASP A 404 4.94 23.83 39.07
C ASP A 404 4.84 22.67 38.05
N ARG A 405 4.87 22.96 36.75
CA ARG A 405 4.74 21.95 35.69
C ARG A 405 6.01 21.12 35.52
N SER A 406 5.84 19.89 35.04
CA SER A 406 6.95 18.95 34.88
C SER A 406 7.81 19.22 33.65
N LEU A 407 9.13 19.17 33.82
CA LEU A 407 10.12 19.27 32.75
C LEU A 407 10.87 17.95 32.59
N ALA A 408 10.81 17.35 31.40
CA ALA A 408 11.61 16.18 31.06
C ALA A 408 13.01 16.58 30.57
N ILE A 409 14.04 15.99 31.17
CA ILE A 409 15.45 16.17 30.80
C ILE A 409 16.14 14.80 30.77
N PRO A 410 17.00 14.50 29.79
CA PRO A 410 17.83 13.30 29.83
C PRO A 410 18.70 13.21 31.09
N ARG A 411 18.81 12.02 31.68
CA ARG A 411 19.65 11.76 32.86
C ARG A 411 21.14 11.92 32.50
N GLY A 412 21.91 12.49 33.42
CA GLY A 412 23.38 12.54 33.31
C GLY A 412 23.91 13.62 32.37
N TRP A 413 23.01 14.42 31.78
CA TRP A 413 23.38 15.57 30.98
C TRP A 413 23.91 16.71 31.85
N SER A 414 24.94 17.40 31.35
CA SER A 414 25.62 18.51 32.04
C SER A 414 24.67 19.63 32.47
N ILE A 415 23.57 19.84 31.74
CA ILE A 415 22.59 20.89 32.03
C ILE A 415 21.66 20.58 33.20
N LEU A 416 21.49 19.30 33.55
CA LEU A 416 20.51 18.85 34.55
C LEU A 416 20.77 19.47 35.93
N ASP A 417 22.01 19.44 36.40
CA ASP A 417 22.37 19.95 37.72
C ASP A 417 22.31 21.49 37.75
N MET A 418 22.71 22.16 36.66
CA MET A 418 22.54 23.61 36.51
C MET A 418 21.06 24.04 36.57
N VAL A 419 20.15 23.28 35.93
CA VAL A 419 18.71 23.55 35.99
C VAL A 419 18.17 23.35 37.41
N ARG A 420 18.62 22.30 38.12
CA ARG A 420 18.24 22.06 39.53
C ARG A 420 18.67 23.19 40.46
N GLU A 421 19.88 23.70 40.26
CA GLU A 421 20.41 24.81 41.07
C GLU A 421 19.65 26.11 40.82
N GLN A 422 19.32 26.41 39.55
CA GLN A 422 18.65 27.67 39.19
C GLN A 422 17.12 27.64 39.42
N TYR A 423 16.48 26.46 39.32
CA TYR A 423 15.04 26.28 39.46
C TYR A 423 14.69 25.15 40.44
N PRO A 424 14.98 25.30 41.74
CA PRO A 424 14.77 24.24 42.74
C PRO A 424 13.30 23.85 42.95
N GLY A 425 12.35 24.69 42.51
CA GLY A 425 10.91 24.42 42.56
C GLY A 425 10.36 23.68 41.34
N LEU A 426 11.16 23.49 40.29
CA LEU A 426 10.71 22.85 39.05
C LEU A 426 10.67 21.33 39.21
N HIS A 427 9.57 20.71 38.81
CA HIS A 427 9.43 19.25 38.87
C HIS A 427 10.15 18.60 37.69
N ILE A 428 11.37 18.13 37.89
CA ILE A 428 12.17 17.49 36.83
C ILE A 428 11.85 16.00 36.74
N VAL A 429 11.49 15.55 35.54
CA VAL A 429 11.27 14.14 35.21
C VAL A 429 12.45 13.65 34.37
N GLU A 430 13.34 12.88 34.98
CA GLU A 430 14.47 12.31 34.22
C GLU A 430 13.98 11.31 33.16
N ALA A 431 14.59 11.37 31.98
CA ALA A 431 14.42 10.40 30.90
C ALA A 431 15.76 9.72 30.60
N ASP A 432 15.71 8.51 30.03
CA ASP A 432 16.96 7.79 29.69
C ASP A 432 17.65 8.37 28.43
N SER A 433 16.93 9.13 27.60
CA SER A 433 17.45 9.83 26.41
C SER A 433 16.53 10.97 25.98
N THR A 434 16.96 11.79 25.01
CA THR A 434 16.13 12.84 24.40
C THR A 434 14.84 12.27 23.78
N LEU A 435 14.92 11.10 23.12
CA LEU A 435 13.75 10.40 22.61
C LEU A 435 12.79 10.02 23.75
N GLY A 436 13.33 9.56 24.88
CA GLY A 436 12.55 9.28 26.09
C GLY A 436 11.86 10.53 26.64
N ALA A 437 12.56 11.67 26.67
CA ALA A 437 12.01 12.94 27.14
C ALA A 437 10.85 13.42 26.24
N LEU A 438 11.02 13.37 24.92
CA LEU A 438 9.97 13.69 23.95
C LEU A 438 8.75 12.76 24.07
N ARG A 439 8.98 11.45 24.25
CA ARG A 439 7.89 10.48 24.45
C ARG A 439 7.11 10.72 25.74
N LYS A 440 7.77 11.13 26.83
CA LYS A 440 7.10 11.52 28.08
C LYS A 440 6.17 12.72 27.89
N VAL A 441 6.54 13.69 27.04
CA VAL A 441 5.65 14.81 26.67
C VAL A 441 4.45 14.32 25.86
N LEU A 442 4.68 13.48 24.86
CA LEU A 442 3.61 12.91 24.03
C LEU A 442 2.64 12.03 24.85
N ALA A 443 3.13 11.35 25.88
CA ALA A 443 2.33 10.55 26.80
C ALA A 443 1.60 11.37 27.88
N GLY A 444 1.97 12.65 28.06
CA GLY A 444 1.45 13.51 29.14
C GLY A 444 2.11 13.31 30.51
N ASP A 445 3.18 12.52 30.59
CA ASP A 445 3.97 12.32 31.82
C ASP A 445 4.81 13.55 32.19
N ALA A 446 5.16 14.36 31.18
CA ALA A 446 5.87 15.63 31.33
C ALA A 446 5.15 16.73 30.56
N PHE A 447 5.14 17.96 31.08
CA PHE A 447 4.53 19.09 30.38
C PHE A 447 5.42 19.60 29.22
N ALA A 448 6.72 19.70 29.47
CA ALA A 448 7.70 20.12 28.48
C ALA A 448 8.93 19.21 28.50
N ALA A 449 9.64 19.08 27.39
CA ALA A 449 10.98 18.48 27.31
C ALA A 449 12.00 19.57 26.97
N LEU A 450 13.20 19.48 27.57
CA LEU A 450 14.32 20.40 27.33
C LEU A 450 15.50 19.64 26.75
N ASP A 451 16.04 20.15 25.64
CA ASP A 451 17.23 19.65 24.96
C ASP A 451 17.67 20.69 23.90
N ASN A 452 18.59 20.34 23.01
CA ASN A 452 19.04 21.16 21.89
C ASN A 452 18.11 21.02 20.68
N ALA A 453 17.79 22.15 20.05
CA ALA A 453 16.89 22.24 18.91
C ALA A 453 17.18 21.25 17.78
N PRO A 454 18.42 21.08 17.30
CA PRO A 454 18.67 20.20 16.16
C PRO A 454 18.51 18.73 16.55
N VAL A 455 18.88 18.36 17.78
CA VAL A 455 18.76 16.99 18.32
C VAL A 455 17.29 16.60 18.43
N MET A 456 16.47 17.44 19.06
CA MET A 456 15.04 17.14 19.21
C MET A 456 14.32 17.06 17.86
N ARG A 457 14.65 17.96 16.92
CA ARG A 457 14.06 17.95 15.56
C ARG A 457 14.47 16.71 14.78
N TYR A 458 15.75 16.31 14.87
CA TYR A 458 16.24 15.08 14.26
C TYR A 458 15.47 13.87 14.79
N ILE A 459 15.33 13.77 16.11
CA ILE A 459 14.64 12.65 16.76
C ILE A 459 13.15 12.65 16.43
N GLN A 460 12.48 13.81 16.47
CA GLN A 460 11.06 13.93 16.10
C GLN A 460 10.83 13.39 14.69
N ARG A 461 11.68 13.80 13.73
CA ARG A 461 11.57 13.40 12.32
C ARG A 461 11.79 11.92 12.12
N HIS A 462 12.90 11.38 12.61
CA HIS A 462 13.33 10.02 12.30
C HIS A 462 12.59 8.94 13.10
N HIS A 463 12.07 9.27 14.28
CA HIS A 463 11.21 8.35 15.05
C HIS A 463 9.72 8.56 14.78
N PHE A 464 9.36 9.38 13.78
CA PHE A 464 7.99 9.68 13.39
C PHE A 464 7.11 10.11 14.57
N LEU A 465 7.68 10.94 15.45
CA LEU A 465 6.95 11.46 16.59
C LEU A 465 5.86 12.43 16.12
N GLY A 466 4.76 12.49 16.87
CA GLY A 466 3.62 13.35 16.55
C GLY A 466 3.99 14.84 16.55
N GLU A 467 3.02 15.68 16.21
CA GLU A 467 3.21 17.13 16.25
C GLU A 467 3.56 17.59 17.67
N LEU A 468 4.69 18.30 17.77
CA LEU A 468 5.17 18.96 18.97
C LEU A 468 5.28 20.45 18.66
N GLN A 469 4.98 21.28 19.66
CA GLN A 469 5.20 22.71 19.58
C GLN A 469 6.61 23.05 20.07
N TRP A 470 7.38 23.68 19.19
CA TRP A 470 8.75 24.11 19.46
C TRP A 470 8.77 25.52 20.01
N HIS A 471 9.46 25.72 21.12
CA HIS A 471 9.68 27.03 21.72
C HIS A 471 11.16 27.37 21.63
N GLN A 472 11.50 28.40 20.86
CA GLN A 472 12.86 28.90 20.61
C GLN A 472 12.83 30.41 20.27
N PRO A 473 13.85 31.19 20.67
CA PRO A 473 14.90 30.83 21.63
C PRO A 473 14.33 30.71 23.05
N VAL A 474 14.94 29.85 23.88
CA VAL A 474 14.55 29.67 25.29
C VAL A 474 15.63 30.24 26.18
N ASN A 475 15.24 31.17 27.04
CA ASN A 475 16.10 31.65 28.10
C ASN A 475 16.07 30.66 29.28
N LEU A 476 17.19 29.97 29.49
CA LEU A 476 17.33 29.01 30.59
C LEU A 476 17.74 29.65 31.92
N GLY A 477 17.84 30.97 32.03
CA GLY A 477 17.98 31.64 33.33
C GLY A 477 18.84 32.89 33.33
N ARG A 478 19.35 33.24 34.52
CA ARG A 478 20.15 34.46 34.73
C ARG A 478 21.63 34.26 34.42
N ALA A 479 22.11 33.02 34.41
CA ALA A 479 23.44 32.67 33.97
C ALA A 479 23.39 32.21 32.51
N GLU A 480 24.40 32.60 31.73
CA GLU A 480 24.56 32.17 30.35
C GLU A 480 24.82 30.66 30.33
N MET A 481 23.80 29.88 29.98
CA MET A 481 23.91 28.43 29.91
C MET A 481 24.78 28.06 28.70
N PRO A 482 25.62 27.00 28.81
CA PRO A 482 26.47 26.59 27.71
C PRO A 482 25.62 26.24 26.49
N HIS A 483 25.95 26.82 25.35
CA HIS A 483 25.22 26.66 24.09
C HIS A 483 26.18 26.44 22.92
N GLN A 484 27.46 26.19 23.20
CA GLN A 484 28.49 25.91 22.22
C GLN A 484 29.16 24.57 22.55
N LEU A 485 29.57 23.86 21.51
CA LEU A 485 30.33 22.62 21.62
C LEU A 485 31.83 22.90 21.56
N HIS A 486 32.53 22.22 22.45
CA HIS A 486 33.98 22.30 22.62
C HIS A 486 34.57 20.91 22.72
N PHE A 487 35.83 20.79 22.34
CA PHE A 487 36.67 19.67 22.72
C PHE A 487 37.17 19.87 24.15
N LEU A 488 37.12 18.82 24.96
CA LEU A 488 37.70 18.76 26.30
C LEU A 488 38.95 17.90 26.25
N VAL A 489 40.08 18.51 26.57
CA VAL A 489 41.42 17.93 26.48
C VAL A 489 41.96 17.73 27.89
N GLN A 490 42.76 16.67 28.08
CA GLN A 490 43.40 16.38 29.37
C GLN A 490 44.16 17.61 29.92
N PRO A 491 44.09 17.90 31.24
CA PRO A 491 44.71 19.09 31.83
C PRO A 491 46.19 19.31 31.53
N ASP A 492 46.92 18.21 31.33
CA ASP A 492 48.37 18.19 31.14
C ASP A 492 48.78 18.17 29.65
N ASP A 493 47.82 18.21 28.71
CA ASP A 493 48.07 18.11 27.27
C ASP A 493 47.80 19.43 26.53
N GLU A 494 48.57 20.46 26.89
CA GLU A 494 48.46 21.80 26.30
C GLU A 494 48.80 21.82 24.81
N SER A 495 49.74 20.98 24.36
CA SER A 495 50.11 20.85 22.95
C SER A 495 48.96 20.34 22.08
N LEU A 496 48.18 19.35 22.56
CA LEU A 496 46.99 18.89 21.84
C LEU A 496 45.92 19.98 21.77
N LEU A 497 45.71 20.72 22.86
CA LEU A 497 44.75 21.82 22.90
C LEU A 497 45.09 22.92 21.89
N GLU A 498 46.36 23.34 21.83
CA GLU A 498 46.83 24.35 20.87
C GLU A 498 46.63 23.90 19.42
N LEU A 499 46.98 22.64 19.12
CA LEU A 499 46.80 22.06 17.79
C LEU A 499 45.32 21.98 17.40
N ILE A 500 44.45 21.51 18.30
CA ILE A 500 42.99 21.45 18.09
C ILE A 500 42.44 22.86 17.85
N ASN A 501 42.82 23.85 18.65
CA ASN A 501 42.35 25.23 18.48
C ASN A 501 42.74 25.81 17.12
N ARG A 502 43.98 25.54 16.68
CA ARG A 502 44.43 25.92 15.34
C ARG A 502 43.63 25.21 14.24
N ALA A 503 43.37 23.91 14.41
CA ALA A 503 42.58 23.14 13.45
C ALA A 503 41.15 23.67 13.35
N ILE A 504 40.49 23.94 14.49
CA ILE A 504 39.16 24.58 14.55
C ILE A 504 39.17 25.92 13.83
N ALA A 505 40.18 26.76 14.06
CA ALA A 505 40.30 28.06 13.39
C ALA A 505 40.47 27.97 11.86
N ALA A 506 40.98 26.84 11.36
CA ALA A 506 41.11 26.58 9.92
C ALA A 506 39.83 25.99 9.29
N ILE A 507 38.86 25.51 10.08
CA ILE A 507 37.55 25.09 9.59
C ILE A 507 36.76 26.35 9.19
N GLY A 508 36.78 26.66 7.91
CA GLY A 508 36.16 27.86 7.35
C GLY A 508 34.68 27.69 6.99
N PRO A 509 34.05 28.75 6.45
CA PRO A 509 32.63 28.75 6.09
C PRO A 509 32.23 27.64 5.10
N ALA A 510 33.12 27.26 4.19
CA ALA A 510 32.85 26.19 3.22
C ALA A 510 32.72 24.81 3.90
N GLN A 511 33.57 24.55 4.90
CA GLN A 511 33.51 23.32 5.69
C GLN A 511 32.28 23.29 6.58
N VAL A 512 32.00 24.41 7.29
CA VAL A 512 30.80 24.53 8.12
C VAL A 512 29.55 24.32 7.28
N GLN A 513 29.44 24.96 6.10
CA GLN A 513 28.29 24.77 5.22
C GLN A 513 28.15 23.31 4.75
N ALA A 514 29.26 22.63 4.45
CA ALA A 514 29.23 21.21 4.06
C ALA A 514 28.79 20.30 5.24
N LEU A 515 29.29 20.55 6.45
CA LEU A 515 28.89 19.85 7.67
C LEU A 515 27.41 20.08 7.99
N GLU A 516 26.93 21.32 7.90
CA GLU A 516 25.52 21.66 8.12
C GLU A 516 24.61 21.07 7.04
N ALA A 517 25.02 21.08 5.76
CA ALA A 517 24.27 20.46 4.68
C ALA A 517 24.18 18.94 4.84
N LYS A 518 25.24 18.32 5.39
CA LYS A 518 25.29 16.88 5.64
C LYS A 518 24.41 16.45 6.82
N TRP A 519 24.41 17.21 7.91
CA TRP A 519 23.85 16.75 9.19
C TRP A 519 22.65 17.55 9.71
N LEU A 520 22.57 18.85 9.40
CA LEU A 520 21.59 19.76 10.01
C LEU A 520 20.48 20.23 9.05
N HIS A 521 20.65 20.05 7.74
CA HIS A 521 19.63 20.43 6.75
C HIS A 521 18.52 19.37 6.62
N ASP A 522 17.31 19.87 6.37
CA ASP A 522 16.10 19.07 6.26
C ASP A 522 16.04 18.28 4.94
N SER A 523 16.60 17.07 4.93
CA SER A 523 16.19 16.06 3.94
C SER A 523 14.79 15.55 4.28
N LEU A 524 13.95 15.37 3.26
CA LEU A 524 12.53 15.02 3.43
C LEU A 524 12.34 13.68 4.17
N PRO A 525 11.35 13.55 5.08
CA PRO A 525 10.97 12.27 5.67
C PRO A 525 10.61 11.26 4.58
N GLY A 526 11.27 10.10 4.56
CA GLY A 526 10.95 8.98 3.67
C GLY A 526 11.91 8.74 2.49
N GLU A 527 12.93 9.58 2.30
CA GLU A 527 14.01 9.32 1.30
C GLU A 527 15.27 8.71 1.90
N SER A 528 15.42 8.77 3.22
CA SER A 528 16.70 8.54 3.87
C SER A 528 16.72 7.26 4.72
N ARG A 529 17.50 6.25 4.31
CA ARG A 529 18.02 5.19 5.19
C ARG A 529 19.08 5.73 6.17
N GLN A 530 19.06 7.03 6.47
CA GLN A 530 20.13 7.79 7.12
C GLN A 530 20.08 7.73 8.65
N ALA A 531 18.91 7.52 9.22
CA ALA A 531 18.79 7.28 10.65
C ALA A 531 18.84 5.78 10.89
N GLY A 532 19.50 5.34 11.95
CA GLY A 532 19.52 3.95 12.41
C GLY A 532 18.16 3.47 12.93
N VAL A 533 17.08 3.95 12.32
CA VAL A 533 15.68 3.76 12.66
C VAL A 533 14.99 3.22 11.41
N VAL A 534 13.93 2.44 11.60
CA VAL A 534 13.11 1.95 10.50
C VAL A 534 12.66 3.08 9.56
N PRO A 535 12.63 2.85 8.23
CA PRO A 535 12.45 3.93 7.25
C PRO A 535 11.01 4.43 7.11
N HIS A 536 10.03 3.81 7.77
CA HIS A 536 8.62 4.19 7.65
C HIS A 536 7.83 3.95 8.96
N PRO A 537 6.89 4.83 9.35
CA PRO A 537 6.14 4.75 10.61
C PRO A 537 5.23 3.51 10.73
N SER A 538 4.83 2.92 9.61
CA SER A 538 4.04 1.67 9.62
C SER A 538 4.79 0.55 10.34
N LEU A 539 6.12 0.47 10.21
CA LEU A 539 6.91 -0.55 10.89
C LEU A 539 6.89 -0.37 12.42
N LEU A 540 6.70 0.84 12.93
CA LEU A 540 6.56 1.06 14.38
C LEU A 540 5.18 0.66 14.91
N THR A 541 4.13 0.94 14.13
CA THR A 541 2.74 0.89 14.58
C THR A 541 2.06 -0.45 14.29
N LEU A 542 2.44 -1.15 13.23
CA LEU A 542 1.81 -2.42 12.84
C LEU A 542 2.01 -3.55 13.85
N PRO A 543 3.21 -3.76 14.44
CA PRO A 543 3.41 -4.87 15.38
C PRO A 543 2.60 -4.74 16.67
N ASP A 544 2.20 -3.51 17.04
CA ASP A 544 1.46 -3.23 18.27
C ASP A 544 -0.07 -3.32 18.10
N ASP A 545 -0.56 -3.42 16.86
CA ASP A 545 -1.98 -3.56 16.56
C ASP A 545 -2.32 -5.02 16.20
N PRO A 546 -2.99 -5.79 17.08
CA PRO A 546 -3.29 -7.20 16.83
C PRO A 546 -4.13 -7.46 15.59
N ALA A 547 -4.91 -6.47 15.11
CA ALA A 547 -5.73 -6.61 13.91
C ALA A 547 -4.95 -6.36 12.62
N ARG A 548 -3.82 -5.63 12.71
CA ARG A 548 -2.99 -5.26 11.55
C ARG A 548 -1.63 -5.95 11.53
N ALA A 549 -1.13 -6.43 12.67
CA ALA A 549 0.08 -7.22 12.76
C ALA A 549 -0.01 -8.44 11.85
N GLY A 550 1.05 -8.68 11.07
CA GLY A 550 1.06 -9.80 10.13
C GLY A 550 0.18 -9.63 8.88
N THR A 551 -0.31 -8.42 8.59
CA THR A 551 -1.06 -8.14 7.36
C THR A 551 -0.30 -7.14 6.48
N LEU A 552 -0.42 -7.29 5.16
CA LEU A 552 0.11 -6.31 4.22
C LEU A 552 -0.72 -5.03 4.25
N GLN A 553 -0.05 -3.90 4.42
CA GLN A 553 -0.66 -2.57 4.45
C GLN A 553 -0.05 -1.71 3.37
N SER A 554 -0.91 -1.16 2.51
CA SER A 554 -0.48 -0.23 1.47
C SER A 554 0.06 1.06 2.08
N ILE A 555 1.29 1.40 1.72
CA ILE A 555 1.98 2.61 2.15
C ILE A 555 2.58 3.31 0.93
N ARG A 556 2.86 4.60 1.08
CA ARG A 556 3.62 5.36 0.09
C ARG A 556 5.05 5.50 0.57
N TYR A 557 6.00 4.96 -0.19
CA TYR A 557 7.40 4.96 0.17
C TYR A 557 8.25 5.15 -1.10
N ARG A 558 9.30 5.98 -1.02
CA ARG A 558 10.18 6.32 -2.15
C ARG A 558 9.43 6.78 -3.42
N GLY A 559 8.36 7.55 -3.23
CA GLY A 559 7.54 8.09 -4.33
C GLY A 559 6.60 7.09 -5.01
N GLY A 560 6.63 5.80 -4.65
CA GLY A 560 5.78 4.74 -5.20
C GLY A 560 4.88 4.07 -4.17
N ASP A 561 4.07 3.12 -4.65
CA ASP A 561 3.18 2.30 -3.82
C ASP A 561 3.92 1.04 -3.35
N TRP A 562 3.97 0.89 -2.03
CA TRP A 562 4.64 -0.22 -1.35
C TRP A 562 3.66 -0.90 -0.41
N GLN A 563 4.01 -2.11 0.00
CA GLN A 563 3.31 -2.86 1.02
C GLN A 563 4.24 -3.04 2.22
N ALA A 564 3.75 -2.61 3.39
CA ALA A 564 4.42 -2.81 4.65
C ALA A 564 3.82 -4.00 5.39
N PHE A 565 4.69 -4.79 5.99
CA PHE A 565 4.35 -5.92 6.85
C PHE A 565 5.25 -5.86 8.07
N ALA A 566 4.71 -6.09 9.26
CA ALA A 566 5.53 -6.18 10.46
C ALA A 566 4.87 -7.03 11.54
N VAL A 567 5.69 -7.71 12.33
CA VAL A 567 5.30 -8.61 13.42
C VAL A 567 6.27 -8.51 14.61
N PRO A 568 5.81 -8.80 15.84
CA PRO A 568 6.69 -8.93 17.00
C PRO A 568 7.60 -10.16 16.88
N ALA A 569 8.80 -10.08 17.46
CA ALA A 569 9.87 -11.07 17.31
C ALA A 569 10.75 -11.17 18.58
N GLY A 570 10.33 -11.89 19.62
CA GLY A 570 11.22 -12.17 20.77
C GLY A 570 11.80 -10.95 21.48
N GLY A 571 10.97 -9.93 21.75
CA GLY A 571 11.43 -8.63 22.30
C GLY A 571 11.98 -7.66 21.26
N LEU A 572 12.24 -8.13 20.03
CA LEU A 572 12.47 -7.34 18.83
C LEU A 572 11.19 -7.29 17.97
N ARG A 573 11.31 -6.68 16.81
CA ARG A 573 10.29 -6.60 15.76
C ARG A 573 10.92 -6.95 14.42
N PHE A 574 10.16 -7.64 13.58
CA PHE A 574 10.53 -7.94 12.21
C PHE A 574 9.62 -7.16 11.26
N GLY A 575 10.20 -6.60 10.21
CA GLY A 575 9.52 -5.74 9.26
C GLY A 575 9.96 -6.04 7.83
N VAL A 576 9.01 -5.94 6.91
CA VAL A 576 9.22 -6.13 5.49
C VAL A 576 8.57 -4.98 4.74
N LEU A 577 9.31 -4.34 3.84
CA LEU A 577 8.77 -3.40 2.87
C LEU A 577 8.98 -3.99 1.48
N VAL A 578 7.92 -4.10 0.69
CA VAL A 578 8.00 -4.64 -0.68
C VAL A 578 7.20 -3.77 -1.66
N PRO A 579 7.69 -3.50 -2.88
CA PRO A 579 6.91 -2.76 -3.88
C PRO A 579 5.61 -3.49 -4.26
N ASP A 580 4.51 -2.77 -4.44
CA ASP A 580 3.20 -3.37 -4.79
C ASP A 580 3.25 -4.12 -6.14
N ASP A 581 4.02 -3.59 -7.09
CA ASP A 581 4.25 -4.20 -8.40
C ASP A 581 4.89 -5.58 -8.29
N THR A 582 5.77 -5.80 -7.30
CA THR A 582 6.45 -7.09 -7.12
C THR A 582 5.51 -8.18 -6.63
N ILE A 583 4.50 -7.83 -5.84
CA ILE A 583 3.47 -8.77 -5.37
C ILE A 583 2.47 -9.05 -6.50
N THR A 584 2.07 -8.02 -7.24
CA THR A 584 0.98 -8.13 -8.20
C THR A 584 1.44 -8.65 -9.57
N ALA A 585 2.66 -8.33 -10.02
CA ALA A 585 3.13 -8.68 -11.37
C ALA A 585 3.15 -10.20 -11.67
N PRO A 586 3.65 -11.10 -10.79
CA PRO A 586 3.65 -12.53 -11.05
C PRO A 586 2.24 -13.10 -11.18
N LEU A 587 1.28 -12.53 -10.44
CA LEU A 587 -0.11 -12.98 -10.45
C LEU A 587 -0.93 -12.35 -11.58
N MET A 588 -0.62 -11.13 -12.03
CA MET A 588 -1.40 -10.44 -13.05
C MET A 588 -1.45 -11.19 -14.38
N HIS A 589 -0.39 -11.92 -14.73
CA HIS A 589 -0.39 -12.78 -15.91
C HIS A 589 -1.44 -13.90 -15.82
N ARG A 590 -1.59 -14.52 -14.64
CA ARG A 590 -2.63 -15.54 -14.40
C ARG A 590 -4.03 -14.94 -14.38
N VAL A 591 -4.17 -13.74 -13.80
CA VAL A 591 -5.44 -12.99 -13.80
C VAL A 591 -5.88 -12.69 -15.23
N LEU A 592 -4.99 -12.09 -16.05
CA LEU A 592 -5.24 -11.79 -17.45
C LEU A 592 -5.60 -13.04 -18.26
N MET A 593 -4.92 -14.17 -18.02
CA MET A 593 -5.26 -15.43 -18.68
C MET A 593 -6.65 -15.93 -18.26
N SER A 594 -7.01 -15.85 -16.97
CA SER A 594 -8.36 -16.23 -16.51
C SER A 594 -9.45 -15.32 -17.09
N VAL A 595 -9.18 -14.01 -17.18
CA VAL A 595 -10.07 -13.02 -17.78
C VAL A 595 -10.21 -13.29 -19.28
N ALA A 596 -9.12 -13.62 -19.98
CA ALA A 596 -9.14 -13.97 -21.39
C ALA A 596 -9.94 -15.25 -21.65
N ILE A 597 -9.79 -16.28 -20.82
CA ILE A 597 -10.58 -17.51 -20.89
C ILE A 597 -12.08 -17.21 -20.67
N THR A 598 -12.39 -16.41 -19.64
CA THR A 598 -13.77 -16.01 -19.32
C THR A 598 -14.39 -15.19 -20.46
N ALA A 599 -13.64 -14.24 -21.00
CA ALA A 599 -14.05 -13.45 -22.17
C ALA A 599 -14.25 -14.34 -23.40
N GLY A 600 -13.38 -15.34 -23.61
CA GLY A 600 -13.53 -16.35 -24.67
C GLY A 600 -14.81 -17.17 -24.52
N LEU A 601 -15.11 -17.66 -23.31
CA LEU A 601 -16.36 -18.38 -22.99
C LEU A 601 -17.59 -17.50 -23.22
N LEU A 602 -17.54 -16.23 -22.84
CA LEU A 602 -18.64 -15.27 -23.05
C LEU A 602 -18.83 -14.93 -24.52
N LEU A 603 -17.74 -14.83 -25.30
CA LEU A 603 -17.80 -14.68 -26.75
C LEU A 603 -18.50 -15.86 -27.43
N LEU A 604 -18.33 -17.07 -26.92
CA LEU A 604 -19.05 -18.27 -27.39
C LEU A 604 -20.56 -18.22 -27.09
N LEU A 605 -21.02 -17.42 -26.12
CA LEU A 605 -22.46 -17.23 -25.85
C LEU A 605 -23.16 -16.33 -26.88
N LEU A 606 -22.42 -15.51 -27.64
CA LEU A 606 -23.01 -14.64 -28.67
C LEU A 606 -23.67 -15.43 -29.82
N PRO A 607 -22.99 -16.40 -30.48
CA PRO A 607 -23.64 -17.23 -31.50
C PRO A 607 -24.75 -18.10 -30.90
N LEU A 608 -24.64 -18.51 -29.64
CA LEU A 608 -25.69 -19.24 -28.94
C LEU A 608 -26.94 -18.38 -28.74
N SER A 609 -26.78 -17.11 -28.36
CA SER A 609 -27.88 -16.14 -28.23
C SER A 609 -28.60 -15.94 -29.56
N TRP A 610 -27.85 -15.89 -30.67
CA TRP A 610 -28.43 -15.83 -32.01
C TRP A 610 -29.22 -17.10 -32.36
N LEU A 611 -28.71 -18.28 -32.00
CA LEU A 611 -29.40 -19.56 -32.18
C LEU A 611 -30.75 -19.59 -31.42
N PHE A 612 -30.81 -19.06 -30.19
CA PHE A 612 -32.03 -19.01 -29.39
C PHE A 612 -33.03 -17.91 -29.82
N ALA A 613 -32.56 -16.80 -30.36
CA ALA A 613 -33.45 -15.72 -30.84
C ALA A 613 -34.19 -16.09 -32.13
N THR A 614 -33.55 -16.88 -32.99
CA THR A 614 -34.08 -17.26 -34.32
C THR A 614 -35.44 -17.98 -34.29
N PRO A 615 -35.70 -18.99 -33.44
CA PRO A 615 -37.01 -19.67 -33.36
C PRO A 615 -38.15 -18.79 -32.82
N ILE A 616 -37.86 -17.67 -32.17
CA ILE A 616 -38.87 -16.72 -31.69
C ILE A 616 -39.21 -15.72 -32.79
N VAL A 617 -38.18 -15.09 -33.38
CA VAL A 617 -38.36 -13.96 -34.31
C VAL A 617 -38.92 -14.39 -35.66
N GLY A 618 -38.49 -15.55 -36.17
CA GLY A 618 -38.89 -16.03 -37.50
C GLY A 618 -40.41 -16.22 -37.63
N PRO A 619 -41.04 -17.06 -36.78
CA PRO A 619 -42.47 -17.30 -36.81
C PRO A 619 -43.32 -16.03 -36.61
N ILE A 620 -42.93 -15.13 -35.71
CA ILE A 620 -43.66 -13.87 -35.48
C ILE A 620 -43.68 -13.00 -36.73
N ARG A 621 -42.55 -12.93 -37.46
CA ARG A 621 -42.48 -12.17 -38.71
C ARG A 621 -43.37 -12.79 -39.79
N GLN A 622 -43.35 -14.11 -39.93
CA GLN A 622 -44.23 -14.81 -40.87
C GLN A 622 -45.70 -14.61 -40.51
N LEU A 623 -46.04 -14.64 -39.23
CA LEU A 623 -47.40 -14.38 -38.75
C LEU A 623 -47.87 -12.94 -39.05
N ALA A 624 -46.96 -11.96 -38.95
CA ALA A 624 -47.25 -10.59 -39.36
C ALA A 624 -47.52 -10.48 -40.87
N GLU A 625 -46.77 -11.22 -41.71
CA GLU A 625 -46.98 -11.29 -43.16
C GLU A 625 -48.33 -11.96 -43.50
N GLU A 626 -48.75 -12.98 -42.76
CA GLU A 626 -50.07 -13.60 -42.92
C GLU A 626 -51.22 -12.66 -42.48
N ASN A 627 -51.03 -11.90 -41.40
CA ASN A 627 -52.02 -10.90 -40.95
C ASN A 627 -52.21 -9.77 -41.99
N ASP A 628 -51.13 -9.37 -42.69
CA ASP A 628 -51.23 -8.43 -43.81
C ASP A 628 -52.14 -8.96 -44.94
N LYS A 629 -52.26 -10.28 -45.15
CA LYS A 629 -53.22 -10.87 -46.10
C LYS A 629 -54.66 -10.71 -45.63
N VAL A 630 -54.93 -10.88 -44.34
CA VAL A 630 -56.25 -10.63 -43.73
C VAL A 630 -56.65 -9.17 -43.95
N ARG A 631 -55.73 -8.22 -43.73
CA ARG A 631 -55.97 -6.78 -43.97
C ARG A 631 -56.34 -6.48 -45.43
N GLN A 632 -55.82 -7.26 -46.37
CA GLN A 632 -56.10 -7.14 -47.80
C GLN A 632 -57.30 -7.97 -48.27
N ARG A 633 -58.12 -8.50 -47.35
CA ARG A 633 -59.28 -9.38 -47.61
C ARG A 633 -58.95 -10.66 -48.37
N ARG A 634 -57.69 -11.10 -48.35
CA ARG A 634 -57.22 -12.34 -49.00
C ARG A 634 -57.34 -13.53 -48.05
N TYR A 635 -58.54 -13.75 -47.50
CA TYR A 635 -58.77 -14.73 -46.42
C TYR A 635 -58.41 -16.17 -46.81
N GLY A 636 -58.61 -16.55 -48.07
CA GLY A 636 -58.30 -17.90 -48.56
C GLY A 636 -56.81 -18.18 -48.76
N GLU A 637 -55.96 -17.16 -48.67
CA GLU A 637 -54.50 -17.28 -48.83
C GLU A 637 -53.75 -17.36 -47.50
N VAL A 638 -54.48 -17.21 -46.38
CA VAL A 638 -53.94 -17.26 -45.02
C VAL A 638 -53.64 -18.71 -44.65
N LYS A 639 -52.42 -18.99 -44.21
CA LYS A 639 -51.96 -20.35 -43.90
C LYS A 639 -51.60 -20.51 -42.42
N HIS A 640 -51.78 -21.72 -41.92
CA HIS A 640 -51.23 -22.13 -40.62
C HIS A 640 -49.70 -22.16 -40.67
N LEU A 641 -49.08 -21.52 -39.68
CA LEU A 641 -47.64 -21.47 -39.52
C LEU A 641 -47.27 -22.26 -38.26
N PRO A 642 -46.94 -23.55 -38.39
CA PRO A 642 -46.60 -24.36 -37.24
C PRO A 642 -45.35 -23.81 -36.55
N SER A 643 -45.44 -23.58 -35.24
CA SER A 643 -44.34 -23.06 -34.43
C SER A 643 -43.89 -24.07 -33.37
N ARG A 644 -42.60 -24.07 -33.06
CA ARG A 644 -42.06 -24.85 -31.92
C ARG A 644 -42.40 -24.23 -30.57
N ILE A 645 -42.83 -22.97 -30.57
CA ILE A 645 -43.25 -22.23 -29.38
C ILE A 645 -44.77 -22.27 -29.34
N ARG A 646 -45.31 -22.93 -28.31
CA ARG A 646 -46.73 -23.20 -28.14
C ARG A 646 -47.58 -21.92 -28.26
N GLU A 647 -47.15 -20.84 -27.63
CA GLU A 647 -47.86 -19.57 -27.61
C GLU A 647 -47.98 -18.95 -29.02
N ILE A 648 -46.98 -19.16 -29.88
CA ILE A 648 -47.00 -18.67 -31.26
C ILE A 648 -47.87 -19.56 -32.15
N ASP A 649 -47.84 -20.89 -31.91
CA ASP A 649 -48.69 -21.85 -32.62
C ASP A 649 -50.18 -21.60 -32.30
N ASP A 650 -50.51 -21.47 -31.02
CA ASP A 650 -51.85 -21.12 -30.54
C ASP A 650 -52.35 -19.78 -31.14
N LEU A 651 -51.44 -18.81 -31.31
CA LEU A 651 -51.75 -17.54 -31.97
C LEU A 651 -51.99 -17.71 -33.48
N SER A 652 -51.26 -18.58 -34.16
CA SER A 652 -51.50 -18.92 -35.56
C SER A 652 -52.85 -19.59 -35.76
N VAL A 653 -53.19 -20.55 -34.90
CA VAL A 653 -54.50 -21.21 -34.89
C VAL A 653 -55.62 -20.18 -34.67
N SER A 654 -55.47 -19.33 -33.64
CA SER A 654 -56.45 -18.29 -33.32
C SER A 654 -56.66 -17.31 -34.48
N MET A 655 -55.60 -16.95 -35.21
CA MET A 655 -55.68 -16.06 -36.37
C MET A 655 -56.45 -16.71 -37.53
N ILE A 656 -56.31 -18.02 -37.75
CA ILE A 656 -57.10 -18.75 -38.75
C ILE A 656 -58.56 -18.78 -38.35
N THR A 657 -58.87 -19.17 -37.12
CA THR A 657 -60.25 -19.19 -36.61
C THR A 657 -60.90 -17.81 -36.73
N MET A 658 -60.15 -16.74 -36.41
CA MET A 658 -60.60 -15.37 -36.61
C MET A 658 -60.83 -15.06 -38.10
N THR A 659 -59.93 -15.48 -38.99
CA THR A 659 -60.05 -15.27 -40.44
C THR A 659 -61.29 -15.96 -41.01
N GLU A 660 -61.57 -17.19 -40.59
CA GLU A 660 -62.77 -17.93 -40.97
C GLU A 660 -64.04 -17.27 -40.43
N ALA A 661 -64.02 -16.83 -39.17
CA ALA A 661 -65.15 -16.12 -38.57
C ALA A 661 -65.42 -14.77 -39.27
N VAL A 662 -64.37 -14.02 -39.64
CA VAL A 662 -64.49 -12.77 -40.40
C VAL A 662 -65.06 -13.02 -41.79
N LYS A 663 -64.58 -14.07 -42.49
CA LYS A 663 -65.10 -14.47 -43.80
C LYS A 663 -66.58 -14.87 -43.74
N GLU A 664 -66.96 -15.67 -42.73
CA GLU A 664 -68.35 -16.09 -42.54
C GLU A 664 -69.23 -14.90 -42.14
N TYR A 665 -68.72 -14.00 -41.31
CA TYR A 665 -69.42 -12.76 -40.94
C TYR A 665 -69.68 -11.89 -42.17
N GLU A 666 -68.68 -11.68 -43.03
CA GLU A 666 -68.84 -10.94 -44.30
C GLU A 666 -69.90 -11.61 -45.18
N ALA A 667 -69.82 -12.94 -45.37
CA ALA A 667 -70.83 -13.69 -46.13
C ALA A 667 -72.24 -13.59 -45.52
N SER A 668 -72.36 -13.61 -44.19
CA SER A 668 -73.63 -13.46 -43.49
C SER A 668 -74.23 -12.06 -43.64
N GLN A 669 -73.40 -11.01 -43.62
CA GLN A 669 -73.84 -9.65 -43.89
C GLN A 669 -74.35 -9.51 -45.32
N HIS A 670 -73.66 -10.11 -46.29
CA HIS A 670 -74.14 -10.14 -47.68
C HIS A 670 -75.51 -10.82 -47.80
N ARG A 671 -75.69 -12.00 -47.18
CA ARG A 671 -76.97 -12.72 -47.17
C ARG A 671 -78.08 -11.93 -46.47
N PHE A 672 -77.77 -11.27 -45.35
CA PHE A 672 -78.73 -10.44 -44.63
C PHE A 672 -79.19 -9.25 -45.49
N LEU A 673 -78.26 -8.54 -46.13
CA LEU A 673 -78.59 -7.45 -47.04
C LEU A 673 -79.46 -7.94 -48.21
N ASP A 674 -79.12 -9.08 -48.81
CA ASP A 674 -79.89 -9.67 -49.92
C ASP A 674 -81.33 -10.03 -49.49
N ALA A 675 -81.50 -10.64 -48.31
CA ALA A 675 -82.81 -10.96 -47.76
C ALA A 675 -83.64 -9.72 -47.42
N VAL A 676 -83.02 -8.65 -46.89
CA VAL A 676 -83.71 -7.37 -46.65
C VAL A 676 -84.19 -6.76 -47.96
N ILE A 677 -83.37 -6.79 -49.01
CA ILE A 677 -83.73 -6.29 -50.34
C ILE A 677 -84.94 -7.06 -50.90
N GLN A 678 -84.93 -8.39 -50.79
CA GLN A 678 -86.05 -9.24 -51.23
C GLN A 678 -87.33 -8.97 -50.43
N LEU A 679 -87.25 -8.84 -49.11
CA LEU A 679 -88.40 -8.53 -48.26
C LEU A 679 -89.01 -7.16 -48.58
N ILE A 680 -88.18 -6.14 -48.86
CA ILE A 680 -88.66 -4.83 -49.32
C ILE A 680 -89.40 -4.97 -50.66
N ALA A 681 -88.88 -5.78 -51.58
CA ALA A 681 -89.51 -6.00 -52.88
C ALA A 681 -90.87 -6.73 -52.76
N GLU A 682 -90.95 -7.79 -51.93
CA GLU A 682 -92.20 -8.50 -51.63
C GLU A 682 -93.25 -7.58 -51.00
N ALA A 683 -92.86 -6.79 -49.98
CA ALA A 683 -93.76 -5.85 -49.33
C ALA A 683 -94.31 -4.75 -50.26
N ILE A 684 -93.56 -4.39 -51.30
CA ILE A 684 -94.03 -3.44 -52.33
C ILE A 684 -95.04 -4.12 -53.26
N ASP A 685 -94.83 -5.38 -53.62
CA ASP A 685 -95.71 -6.14 -54.51
C ASP A 685 -97.07 -6.44 -53.84
N ASP A 686 -97.09 -6.71 -52.53
CA ASP A 686 -98.31 -6.92 -51.72
C ASP A 686 -99.21 -5.69 -51.64
N LYS A 687 -98.69 -4.49 -51.93
CA LYS A 687 -99.45 -3.23 -51.88
C LYS A 687 -100.48 -3.08 -53.02
N SER A 688 -100.43 -3.92 -54.06
CA SER A 688 -101.33 -3.82 -55.21
C SER A 688 -101.75 -5.21 -55.72
N PRO A 689 -103.04 -5.60 -55.61
CA PRO A 689 -103.52 -6.93 -56.04
C PRO A 689 -103.31 -7.22 -57.52
N TYR A 690 -103.11 -6.19 -58.35
CA TYR A 690 -103.01 -6.31 -59.81
C TYR A 690 -101.58 -6.47 -60.35
N THR A 691 -100.54 -6.31 -59.52
CA THR A 691 -99.12 -6.52 -59.92
C THR A 691 -98.49 -7.80 -59.40
N ALA A 692 -99.23 -8.61 -58.63
CA ALA A 692 -98.72 -9.80 -57.94
C ALA A 692 -97.70 -10.65 -58.75
N GLY A 693 -96.53 -10.85 -58.16
CA GLY A 693 -95.37 -11.54 -58.70
C GLY A 693 -94.56 -10.73 -59.72
N HIS A 694 -94.81 -9.42 -59.89
CA HIS A 694 -94.05 -8.59 -60.83
C HIS A 694 -92.65 -8.31 -60.31
N CYS A 695 -92.53 -8.00 -59.01
CA CYS A 695 -91.25 -7.71 -58.38
C CYS A 695 -90.31 -8.93 -58.34
N GLU A 696 -90.83 -10.15 -58.49
CA GLU A 696 -90.06 -11.40 -58.63
C GLU A 696 -89.69 -11.70 -60.09
N ARG A 697 -90.63 -11.53 -61.04
CA ARG A 697 -90.40 -11.83 -62.46
C ARG A 697 -89.43 -10.87 -63.15
N VAL A 698 -89.40 -9.60 -62.76
CA VAL A 698 -88.52 -8.60 -63.40
C VAL A 698 -87.03 -8.90 -63.15
N PRO A 699 -86.59 -9.19 -61.91
CA PRO A 699 -85.23 -9.64 -61.65
C PRO A 699 -84.83 -10.88 -62.45
N GLU A 700 -85.69 -11.90 -62.52
CA GLU A 700 -85.41 -13.11 -63.31
C GLU A 700 -85.23 -12.80 -64.80
N LEU A 701 -86.16 -12.04 -65.39
CA LEU A 701 -86.08 -11.64 -66.78
C LEU A 701 -84.87 -10.73 -67.04
N ALA A 702 -84.54 -9.83 -66.12
CA ALA A 702 -83.38 -8.97 -66.20
C ALA A 702 -82.08 -9.78 -66.19
N ILE A 703 -81.96 -10.79 -65.32
CA ILE A 703 -80.81 -11.69 -65.30
C ILE A 703 -80.74 -12.51 -66.58
N MET A 704 -81.84 -13.10 -67.04
CA MET A 704 -81.87 -13.84 -68.32
C MET A 704 -81.44 -12.97 -69.50
N LEU A 705 -81.88 -11.69 -69.52
CA LEU A 705 -81.48 -10.73 -70.54
C LEU A 705 -79.99 -10.35 -70.40
N ALA A 706 -79.51 -10.10 -69.19
CA ALA A 706 -78.11 -9.79 -68.92
C ALA A 706 -77.17 -10.96 -69.27
N GLU A 707 -77.57 -12.21 -69.00
CA GLU A 707 -76.84 -13.42 -69.40
C GLU A 707 -76.74 -13.53 -70.91
N ARG A 708 -77.85 -13.33 -71.62
CA ARG A 708 -77.87 -13.38 -73.09
C ARG A 708 -77.12 -12.21 -73.72
N ALA A 709 -77.18 -11.02 -73.12
CA ALA A 709 -76.43 -9.86 -73.55
C ALA A 709 -74.93 -10.05 -73.30
N SER A 710 -74.53 -10.50 -72.11
CA SER A 710 -73.13 -10.73 -71.73
C SER A 710 -72.47 -11.88 -72.50
N ALA A 711 -73.24 -12.82 -73.03
CA ALA A 711 -72.77 -13.90 -73.90
C ALA A 711 -72.86 -13.58 -75.40
N SER A 712 -73.48 -12.45 -75.78
CA SER A 712 -73.72 -12.10 -77.17
C SER A 712 -72.53 -11.35 -77.77
N VAL A 713 -72.05 -11.83 -78.92
CA VAL A 713 -71.01 -11.18 -79.73
C VAL A 713 -71.57 -10.25 -80.82
N LYS A 714 -72.88 -9.90 -80.77
CA LYS A 714 -73.48 -8.95 -81.72
C LYS A 714 -72.99 -7.51 -81.45
N PRO A 715 -72.81 -6.66 -82.48
CA PRO A 715 -72.24 -5.32 -82.34
C PRO A 715 -72.88 -4.40 -81.27
N PRO A 716 -74.19 -4.46 -80.98
CA PRO A 716 -74.77 -3.64 -79.91
C PRO A 716 -74.43 -4.08 -78.48
N PHE A 717 -73.90 -5.30 -78.29
CA PHE A 717 -73.68 -5.93 -76.97
C PHE A 717 -72.22 -6.38 -76.74
N ASP A 718 -71.32 -6.16 -77.69
CA ASP A 718 -69.93 -6.64 -77.63
C ASP A 718 -69.10 -6.02 -76.48
N GLN A 719 -69.50 -4.83 -76.02
CA GLN A 719 -68.90 -4.13 -74.89
C GLN A 719 -69.59 -4.41 -73.54
N PHE A 720 -70.73 -5.11 -73.53
CA PHE A 720 -71.44 -5.43 -72.29
C PHE A 720 -71.03 -6.81 -71.79
N GLN A 721 -70.30 -6.86 -70.67
CA GLN A 721 -69.91 -8.11 -70.05
C GLN A 721 -69.79 -7.94 -68.53
N LEU A 722 -70.56 -8.72 -67.78
CA LEU A 722 -70.42 -8.81 -66.33
C LEU A 722 -69.40 -9.90 -66.02
N ARG A 723 -68.24 -9.52 -65.49
CA ARG A 723 -67.01 -10.34 -65.41
C ARG A 723 -66.76 -10.94 -64.03
N SER A 724 -67.37 -10.38 -62.99
CA SER A 724 -67.22 -10.86 -61.61
C SER A 724 -68.57 -11.24 -61.01
N GLU A 725 -68.54 -12.17 -60.05
CA GLU A 725 -69.72 -12.51 -59.23
C GLU A 725 -70.29 -11.27 -58.52
N ASP A 726 -69.43 -10.33 -58.12
CA ASP A 726 -69.85 -9.05 -57.52
C ASP A 726 -70.63 -8.18 -58.51
N GLU A 727 -70.17 -8.05 -59.75
CA GLU A 727 -70.90 -7.34 -60.82
C GLU A 727 -72.26 -7.99 -61.12
N TRP A 728 -72.32 -9.33 -61.10
CA TRP A 728 -73.57 -10.07 -61.24
C TRP A 728 -74.52 -9.85 -60.06
N ARG A 729 -73.99 -9.79 -58.84
CA ARG A 729 -74.76 -9.51 -57.62
C ARG A 729 -75.25 -8.06 -57.60
N GLU A 730 -74.44 -7.09 -57.97
CA GLU A 730 -74.83 -5.68 -58.09
C GLU A 730 -75.97 -5.51 -59.09
N PHE A 731 -75.86 -6.11 -60.28
CA PHE A 731 -76.91 -6.06 -61.28
C PHE A 731 -78.21 -6.72 -60.79
N ARG A 732 -78.10 -7.87 -60.08
CA ARG A 732 -79.23 -8.56 -59.46
C ARG A 732 -79.92 -7.68 -58.41
N ILE A 733 -79.16 -7.06 -57.52
CA ILE A 733 -79.68 -6.14 -56.49
C ILE A 733 -80.39 -4.95 -57.15
N ALA A 734 -79.79 -4.35 -58.19
CA ALA A 734 -80.39 -3.25 -58.92
C ALA A 734 -81.73 -3.64 -59.56
N ALA A 735 -81.84 -4.86 -60.10
CA ALA A 735 -83.08 -5.36 -60.67
C ALA A 735 -84.17 -5.60 -59.60
N TRP A 736 -83.80 -6.12 -58.42
CA TRP A 736 -84.73 -6.26 -57.28
C TRP A 736 -85.21 -4.91 -56.74
N LEU A 737 -84.38 -3.87 -56.80
CA LEU A 737 -84.71 -2.53 -56.32
C LEU A 737 -85.38 -1.62 -57.36
N HIS A 738 -85.63 -2.08 -58.59
CA HIS A 738 -86.07 -1.23 -59.70
C HIS A 738 -87.37 -0.45 -59.42
N ASP A 739 -88.23 -0.98 -58.56
CA ASP A 739 -89.53 -0.38 -58.20
C ASP A 739 -89.60 0.09 -56.73
N CYS A 740 -88.46 0.11 -56.03
CA CYS A 740 -88.41 0.44 -54.60
C CYS A 740 -88.93 1.87 -54.28
N GLY A 741 -88.83 2.80 -55.23
CA GLY A 741 -89.31 4.17 -55.10
C GLY A 741 -90.83 4.34 -55.03
N LYS A 742 -91.62 3.28 -55.33
CA LYS A 742 -93.09 3.32 -55.21
C LYS A 742 -93.61 3.04 -53.81
N ILE A 743 -92.75 2.66 -52.87
CA ILE A 743 -93.16 2.30 -51.50
C ILE A 743 -93.92 3.43 -50.80
N THR A 744 -93.58 4.69 -51.07
CA THR A 744 -94.22 5.89 -50.51
C THR A 744 -95.43 6.38 -51.32
N THR A 745 -95.69 5.84 -52.51
CA THR A 745 -96.77 6.29 -53.39
C THR A 745 -98.12 5.78 -52.89
N PRO A 746 -99.14 6.65 -52.72
CA PRO A 746 -100.48 6.24 -52.26
C PRO A 746 -101.12 5.17 -53.15
N GLU A 747 -101.83 4.22 -52.52
CA GLU A 747 -102.41 3.02 -53.19
C GLU A 747 -103.34 3.38 -54.36
N HIS A 748 -104.17 4.40 -54.22
CA HIS A 748 -105.08 4.88 -55.29
C HIS A 748 -104.36 5.46 -56.53
N ILE A 749 -103.07 5.78 -56.43
CA ILE A 749 -102.26 6.23 -57.59
C ILE A 749 -101.61 5.03 -58.29
N VAL A 750 -101.30 3.97 -57.54
CA VAL A 750 -100.70 2.74 -58.06
C VAL A 750 -101.77 1.86 -58.72
N ASP A 751 -102.97 1.79 -58.14
CA ASP A 751 -104.06 0.94 -58.58
C ASP A 751 -104.86 1.60 -59.72
N LYS A 752 -104.50 1.25 -60.97
CA LYS A 752 -105.11 1.81 -62.19
C LYS A 752 -106.44 1.13 -62.49
N GLY A 753 -107.47 1.40 -61.68
CA GLY A 753 -108.79 0.74 -61.72
C GLY A 753 -109.62 0.86 -63.01
N SER A 754 -109.14 1.53 -64.06
CA SER A 754 -109.78 1.56 -65.38
C SER A 754 -108.78 1.21 -66.48
N LYS A 755 -109.12 0.24 -67.36
CA LYS A 755 -108.37 0.01 -68.60
C LYS A 755 -108.37 1.30 -69.44
N LEU A 756 -107.23 1.65 -70.03
CA LEU A 756 -107.13 2.71 -71.03
C LEU A 756 -107.96 2.31 -72.26
N GLU A 757 -109.18 2.84 -72.41
CA GLU A 757 -110.13 2.44 -73.45
C GLU A 757 -109.88 3.06 -74.84
N ALA A 758 -108.74 3.73 -75.08
CA ALA A 758 -108.40 4.20 -76.42
C ALA A 758 -106.89 4.39 -76.60
N ILE A 759 -106.34 3.91 -77.73
CA ILE A 759 -105.01 4.31 -78.20
C ILE A 759 -105.16 5.69 -78.85
N TYR A 760 -105.21 6.72 -78.00
CA TYR A 760 -105.09 8.10 -78.43
C TYR A 760 -104.24 8.87 -77.43
N ASN A 761 -103.35 9.70 -77.97
CA ASN A 761 -102.39 10.46 -77.20
C ASN A 761 -103.08 11.67 -76.55
N ARG A 762 -103.32 11.61 -75.24
CA ARG A 762 -103.93 12.68 -74.43
C ARG A 762 -102.96 13.81 -74.06
N LEU A 763 -101.73 13.82 -74.58
CA LEU A 763 -100.76 14.89 -74.29
C LEU A 763 -101.30 16.28 -74.66
N HIS A 764 -102.23 16.35 -75.61
CA HIS A 764 -102.87 17.58 -76.05
C HIS A 764 -104.06 18.02 -75.17
N ASP A 765 -104.58 17.14 -74.31
CA ASP A 765 -105.67 17.45 -73.37
C ASP A 765 -105.14 18.09 -72.07
N VAL A 766 -103.84 18.00 -71.84
CA VAL A 766 -103.18 18.60 -70.68
C VAL A 766 -102.77 20.04 -71.04
N ASN A 767 -103.75 20.93 -71.15
CA ASN A 767 -103.54 22.37 -71.09
C ASN A 767 -104.13 22.89 -69.79
N GLY A 768 -103.28 23.11 -68.79
CA GLY A 768 -103.69 23.83 -67.58
C GLY A 768 -103.01 23.34 -66.30
N HIS A 769 -101.99 24.09 -65.90
CA HIS A 769 -101.55 24.37 -64.53
C HIS A 769 -101.27 23.20 -63.56
N LEU A 770 -99.98 23.07 -63.20
CA LEU A 770 -99.37 23.14 -61.85
C LEU A 770 -98.00 22.43 -61.97
N LEU A 771 -96.92 23.20 -61.97
CA LEU A 771 -96.03 23.55 -60.83
C LEU A 771 -95.03 22.43 -60.50
#